data_AF-A0A1Q9GKC7-F1
#
_entry.id   AF-A0A1Q9GKC7-F1
#
_cell.length_a   1.000
_cell.length_b   1.000
_cell.length_c   1.000
_cell.angle_alpha   90.00
_cell.angle_beta   90.00
_cell.angle_gamma   90.00
#
_symmetry.space_group_name_H-M   'P 1'
#
loop_
_entity.id
_entity.type
_entity.pdbx_description
1 polymer ?
#
loop_
_entity_poly.entity_id
_entity_poly.type
_entity_poly.pdbx_seq_one_letter_code
_entity_poly.pdbx_strand_id
1 'polypeptide(L)'
;MKLISIYKPAKQLIVLMLVLLSQSAGAIEKSSSIVFNLDKSQIISANFDAGSVSILAREDGKLLAESTIGRDIRRIALTDNGKLLLATDYLNDQVVLLDAKTLETKQVTSVPSRPFGVVFDASHQRFFVTSFERDKLLAIDTEGNITLTIDTASTPRGLALTDDGRMLVTHSLSGQVSIYDVKAEQPKLLKVVQLADTAADPAKTTPQGKPRLLDNIAISPDGRQAWLPHVLWSFGHDFQFQSTVFPTVSLLDLDPGNEHEIVDERKQLFKQINIIESGNRIRIVSNPHDAVFTDDGKKIIFTLAGSEDLMVFDLSRQGKKNKKRHRRKKFQGGVKATQIYRNVPGDNPRGLLVSGRELYVQNAMSLDIAKFDTGAAGPFAKVKLKQSHFAGLVSVDPLPKQLRQGKTLFNSANMADSPDFPMAGDFWMSCNSCHLDGFNFTNRQLMEDGKKDRFSNALTGHVDVRKMIAGDPVGAYIDIIQKTQGGMGGDPREESLPPVSVENPPLEAAKMMSALNEYVRAPENLPYLSTWLRLDDDKRYTHPDEWINSAECSDCHTTIYDQWADSNHGMNMDHPYYRFHEDFAAKTEGEEFRVLCRGCHAPQMVINGDKGPMTDFGDMWEKGGVSLKEAFAHGKSVSERGTGCVFCHRVTKAENAGGNTDMTVNIKDRDSYVFEDAKNSMLKWLSEKQINAMPEQHKASYSNPELYQSSLYCATCHNEFTTGQGANINDNFGEWLASPFNAPNDPKQHKTCIDCHMTQDVTDFDNKVGGQSTNDGPMKSNLRSHHLVGGNYFFTGMRNAEHKKMSIDILKTALSLEVEKQGNLLTARITNVNSGHDMPGGARRQVWVEVIATDANGQKVYTSGVMKDGVIPNDARKFVKVGVDKDGKPVGLRFWRYVKIGKDTRIKSGETRNEVFELPKDAKYPITVSTRVLYQVFAKALTEKVRNAYPQENIPDPEVIELQKVVKTFASY
;
A
#
# COMPACT_ATOMS: atom_id res chain seq x y z
N MET A 1 -7.01 67.45 -73.77
CA MET A 1 -6.51 68.04 -72.50
C MET A 1 -6.33 66.90 -71.51
N LYS A 2 -5.07 66.64 -71.08
CA LYS A 2 -4.56 65.95 -69.85
C LYS A 2 -5.32 64.73 -69.28
N LEU A 3 -4.75 63.61 -68.79
CA LEU A 3 -3.39 63.05 -68.64
C LEU A 3 -3.59 61.62 -68.03
N ILE A 4 -3.00 60.58 -68.64
CA ILE A 4 -2.20 59.45 -68.05
C ILE A 4 -2.61 58.96 -66.62
N SER A 5 -3.24 57.78 -66.46
CA SER A 5 -2.66 56.43 -66.23
C SER A 5 -1.78 56.23 -64.99
N ILE A 6 -2.25 55.47 -63.98
CA ILE A 6 -1.46 54.48 -63.19
C ILE A 6 -2.35 53.28 -62.78
N TYR A 7 -1.77 52.07 -62.93
CA TYR A 7 -2.28 50.72 -62.67
C TYR A 7 -1.93 50.24 -61.24
N LYS A 8 -2.89 49.56 -60.55
CA LYS A 8 -2.87 48.39 -59.60
C LYS A 8 -1.68 48.10 -58.62
N PRO A 9 -1.83 47.24 -57.57
CA PRO A 9 -3.04 46.64 -56.96
C PRO A 9 -3.12 46.65 -55.41
N ALA A 10 -4.35 46.71 -54.89
CA ALA A 10 -4.70 46.23 -53.55
C ALA A 10 -4.83 44.69 -53.57
N LYS A 11 -3.75 43.97 -53.25
CA LYS A 11 -3.79 42.50 -53.02
C LYS A 11 -2.86 41.99 -51.90
N GLN A 12 -2.26 42.88 -51.10
CA GLN A 12 -1.36 42.49 -50.02
C GLN A 12 -1.92 42.68 -48.59
N LEU A 13 -3.06 43.35 -48.41
CA LEU A 13 -3.62 43.57 -47.05
C LEU A 13 -4.58 42.48 -46.54
N ILE A 14 -5.11 41.60 -47.40
CA ILE A 14 -6.05 40.55 -46.95
C ILE A 14 -5.33 39.26 -46.52
N VAL A 15 -4.07 39.06 -46.94
CA VAL A 15 -3.27 37.89 -46.50
C VAL A 15 -2.62 38.14 -45.13
N LEU A 16 -2.39 39.40 -44.73
CA LEU A 16 -1.76 39.72 -43.45
C LEU A 16 -2.74 39.67 -42.26
N MET A 17 -4.05 39.77 -42.48
CA MET A 17 -5.08 39.67 -41.43
C MET A 17 -5.57 38.24 -41.16
N LEU A 18 -5.23 37.27 -42.02
CA LEU A 18 -5.50 35.84 -41.81
C LEU A 18 -4.31 35.08 -41.17
N VAL A 19 -3.17 35.76 -40.97
CA VAL A 19 -1.97 35.20 -40.32
C VAL A 19 -1.78 35.72 -38.88
N LEU A 20 -2.62 36.64 -38.41
CA LEU A 20 -2.58 37.18 -37.04
C LEU A 20 -3.74 36.71 -36.13
N LEU A 21 -4.46 35.66 -36.57
CA LEU A 21 -5.42 34.90 -35.75
C LEU A 21 -5.06 33.40 -35.72
N SER A 22 -3.78 33.05 -35.88
CA SER A 22 -3.27 31.86 -35.22
C SER A 22 -3.10 32.21 -33.74
N GLN A 23 -4.22 32.24 -33.00
CA GLN A 23 -4.12 31.76 -31.63
C GLN A 23 -3.41 30.42 -31.76
N SER A 24 -2.26 30.29 -31.09
CA SER A 24 -1.64 29.01 -30.83
C SER A 24 -2.74 28.11 -30.29
N ALA A 25 -3.32 27.28 -31.16
CA ALA A 25 -4.16 26.19 -30.73
C ALA A 25 -3.23 25.35 -29.87
N GLY A 26 -3.40 25.43 -28.55
CA GLY A 26 -2.77 24.47 -27.66
C GLY A 26 -3.09 23.09 -28.22
N ALA A 27 -2.10 22.23 -28.33
CA ALA A 27 -2.38 20.84 -28.64
C ALA A 27 -2.81 20.18 -27.33
N ILE A 28 -3.83 19.34 -27.40
CA ILE A 28 -4.20 18.47 -26.29
C ILE A 28 -2.99 17.56 -26.00
N GLU A 29 -2.38 17.75 -24.84
CA GLU A 29 -1.23 16.94 -24.41
C GLU A 29 -1.70 15.87 -23.43
N LYS A 30 -1.26 14.63 -23.61
CA LYS A 30 -1.44 13.55 -22.63
C LYS A 30 -0.09 13.03 -22.18
N SER A 31 -0.01 12.52 -20.96
CA SER A 31 1.20 11.86 -20.54
C SER A 31 1.48 10.58 -21.35
N SER A 32 2.74 10.40 -21.76
CA SER A 32 3.17 9.30 -22.62
C SER A 32 4.54 8.76 -22.22
N SER A 33 4.79 7.47 -22.49
CA SER A 33 6.13 6.86 -22.44
C SER A 33 6.87 6.94 -23.77
N ILE A 34 6.19 7.34 -24.85
CA ILE A 34 6.74 7.39 -26.20
C ILE A 34 6.17 8.60 -26.95
N VAL A 35 7.03 9.37 -27.61
CA VAL A 35 6.67 10.61 -28.33
C VAL A 35 7.41 10.71 -29.66
N PHE A 36 6.91 11.53 -30.58
CA PHE A 36 7.70 11.97 -31.72
C PHE A 36 8.51 13.21 -31.36
N ASN A 37 9.64 13.41 -32.03
CA ASN A 37 10.23 14.76 -32.12
C ASN A 37 9.31 15.68 -32.97
N LEU A 38 9.60 16.99 -33.00
CA LEU A 38 8.70 17.99 -33.62
C LEU A 38 8.39 17.73 -35.11
N ASP A 39 9.39 17.32 -35.90
CA ASP A 39 9.21 17.03 -37.33
C ASP A 39 8.71 15.60 -37.60
N LYS A 40 8.52 14.80 -36.55
CA LYS A 40 8.11 13.39 -36.58
C LYS A 40 9.03 12.50 -37.41
N SER A 41 10.31 12.83 -37.54
CA SER A 41 11.34 11.97 -38.15
C SER A 41 11.95 10.98 -37.15
N GLN A 42 11.83 11.25 -35.85
CA GLN A 42 12.37 10.42 -34.77
C GLN A 42 11.30 10.06 -33.74
N ILE A 43 11.49 8.90 -33.11
CA ILE A 43 10.70 8.42 -31.98
C ILE A 43 11.59 8.49 -30.74
N ILE A 44 11.09 9.09 -29.66
CA ILE A 44 11.75 9.14 -28.35
C ILE A 44 10.98 8.23 -27.40
N SER A 45 11.68 7.35 -26.70
CA SER A 45 11.11 6.30 -25.86
C SER A 45 11.70 6.34 -24.45
N ALA A 46 10.84 6.34 -23.44
CA ALA A 46 11.18 6.02 -22.06
C ALA A 46 11.19 4.49 -21.88
N ASN A 47 12.30 3.93 -21.41
CA ASN A 47 12.54 2.48 -21.47
C ASN A 47 12.25 1.76 -20.14
N PHE A 48 11.35 2.31 -19.32
CA PHE A 48 10.87 1.70 -18.07
C PHE A 48 12.03 1.28 -17.15
N ASP A 49 12.04 0.04 -16.69
CA ASP A 49 13.02 -0.53 -15.78
C ASP A 49 14.40 -0.79 -16.39
N ALA A 50 14.59 -0.45 -17.67
CA ALA A 50 15.93 -0.34 -18.23
C ALA A 50 16.65 0.95 -17.78
N GLY A 51 15.92 1.90 -17.18
CA GLY A 51 16.53 3.11 -16.64
C GLY A 51 17.00 4.13 -17.70
N SER A 52 16.67 3.90 -18.98
CA SER A 52 17.16 4.70 -20.10
C SER A 52 16.08 5.40 -20.91
N VAL A 53 16.50 6.38 -21.72
CA VAL A 53 15.72 7.00 -22.79
C VAL A 53 16.44 6.76 -24.11
N SER A 54 15.68 6.51 -25.18
CA SER A 54 16.23 6.22 -26.52
C SER A 54 15.62 7.09 -27.61
N ILE A 55 16.42 7.45 -28.60
CA ILE A 55 16.00 8.10 -29.85
C ILE A 55 16.16 7.10 -30.99
N LEU A 56 15.09 6.87 -31.73
CA LEU A 56 15.01 5.94 -32.86
C LEU A 56 14.67 6.70 -34.14
N ALA A 57 15.24 6.30 -35.27
CA ALA A 57 14.78 6.76 -36.58
C ALA A 57 13.38 6.17 -36.87
N ARG A 58 12.42 7.01 -37.26
CA ARG A 58 11.06 6.55 -37.60
C ARG A 58 11.02 5.73 -38.89
N GLU A 59 11.95 6.00 -39.81
CA GLU A 59 11.98 5.37 -41.13
C GLU A 59 12.20 3.85 -41.03
N ASP A 60 13.23 3.44 -40.29
CA ASP A 60 13.72 2.07 -40.25
C ASP A 60 13.87 1.48 -38.84
N GLY A 61 13.59 2.26 -37.79
CA GLY A 61 13.66 1.82 -36.40
C GLY A 61 15.09 1.78 -35.83
N LYS A 62 16.08 2.33 -36.54
CA LYS A 62 17.47 2.34 -36.07
C LYS A 62 17.62 3.15 -34.79
N LEU A 63 18.28 2.57 -33.79
CA LEU A 63 18.71 3.26 -32.57
C LEU A 63 19.77 4.32 -32.90
N LEU A 64 19.44 5.59 -32.67
CA LEU A 64 20.30 6.75 -32.94
C LEU A 64 21.05 7.20 -31.69
N ALA A 65 20.39 7.16 -30.53
CA ALA A 65 20.97 7.48 -29.23
C ALA A 65 20.24 6.71 -28.12
N GLU A 66 20.97 6.37 -27.06
CA GLU A 66 20.44 5.83 -25.80
C GLU A 66 21.23 6.47 -24.66
N SER A 67 20.54 6.86 -23.59
CA SER A 67 21.15 7.40 -22.37
C SER A 67 20.51 6.77 -21.15
N THR A 68 21.31 6.14 -20.28
CA THR A 68 20.85 5.63 -18.98
C THR A 68 20.87 6.77 -17.98
N ILE A 69 19.70 7.11 -17.44
CA ILE A 69 19.48 8.32 -16.65
C ILE A 69 18.91 8.05 -15.25
N GLY A 70 18.54 6.80 -14.97
CA GLY A 70 17.86 6.44 -13.73
C GLY A 70 17.60 4.94 -13.63
N ARG A 71 16.61 4.56 -12.82
CA ARG A 71 16.27 3.16 -12.56
C ARG A 71 14.97 2.72 -13.23
N ASP A 72 13.95 3.58 -13.26
CA ASP A 72 12.63 3.24 -13.80
C ASP A 72 11.97 4.42 -14.51
N ILE A 73 12.27 4.60 -15.80
CA ILE A 73 11.84 5.77 -16.58
C ILE A 73 10.45 5.54 -17.19
N ARG A 74 9.40 6.12 -16.59
CA ARG A 74 8.00 5.77 -16.90
C ARG A 74 7.36 6.66 -17.97
N ARG A 75 7.60 7.98 -17.93
CA ARG A 75 6.97 8.95 -18.82
C ARG A 75 7.96 10.04 -19.22
N ILE A 76 7.71 10.64 -20.38
CA ILE A 76 8.49 11.74 -20.95
C ILE A 76 7.58 12.81 -21.55
N ALA A 77 8.01 14.08 -21.49
CA ALA A 77 7.35 15.18 -22.16
C ALA A 77 8.38 16.10 -22.83
N LEU A 78 8.10 16.52 -24.06
CA LEU A 78 8.91 17.45 -24.84
C LEU A 78 8.41 18.88 -24.65
N THR A 79 9.32 19.85 -24.71
CA THR A 79 8.93 21.24 -24.91
C THR A 79 8.38 21.47 -26.32
N ASP A 80 7.55 22.49 -26.48
CA ASP A 80 6.97 22.93 -27.76
C ASP A 80 8.03 23.31 -28.81
N ASN A 81 9.22 23.74 -28.36
CA ASN A 81 10.38 24.01 -29.19
C ASN A 81 11.29 22.79 -29.44
N GLY A 82 10.99 21.64 -28.82
CA GLY A 82 11.71 20.38 -29.01
C GLY A 82 13.15 20.35 -28.51
N LYS A 83 13.55 21.28 -27.63
CA LYS A 83 14.92 21.37 -27.09
C LYS A 83 15.11 20.62 -25.78
N LEU A 84 14.07 20.51 -24.97
CA LEU A 84 14.13 19.88 -23.66
C LEU A 84 13.16 18.71 -23.58
N LEU A 85 13.57 17.70 -22.82
CA LEU A 85 12.77 16.52 -22.53
C LEU A 85 12.81 16.30 -21.01
N LEU A 86 11.66 16.26 -20.34
CA LEU A 86 11.59 15.90 -18.93
C LEU A 86 11.15 14.44 -18.81
N ALA A 87 11.92 13.64 -18.07
CA ALA A 87 11.65 12.24 -17.80
C ALA A 87 11.31 12.00 -16.33
N THR A 88 10.39 11.08 -16.05
CA THR A 88 10.05 10.66 -14.67
C THR A 88 10.75 9.36 -14.30
N ASP A 89 11.62 9.40 -13.28
CA ASP A 89 12.30 8.23 -12.72
C ASP A 89 11.57 7.77 -11.45
N TYR A 90 10.72 6.77 -11.64
CA TYR A 90 9.71 6.35 -10.67
C TYR A 90 10.31 5.75 -9.40
N LEU A 91 11.39 4.96 -9.50
CA LEU A 91 11.96 4.26 -8.33
C LEU A 91 12.99 5.09 -7.56
N ASN A 92 13.60 6.11 -8.18
CA ASN A 92 14.55 7.01 -7.51
C ASN A 92 13.89 8.32 -7.02
N ASP A 93 12.56 8.41 -7.05
CA ASP A 93 11.81 9.57 -6.58
C ASP A 93 12.33 10.90 -7.16
N GLN A 94 12.62 10.94 -8.47
CA GLN A 94 13.22 12.10 -9.13
C GLN A 94 12.71 12.32 -10.56
N VAL A 95 12.88 13.54 -11.07
CA VAL A 95 12.73 13.85 -12.49
C VAL A 95 14.07 14.23 -13.09
N VAL A 96 14.24 13.93 -14.38
CA VAL A 96 15.49 14.19 -15.09
C VAL A 96 15.21 15.03 -16.33
N LEU A 97 15.74 16.26 -16.34
CA LEU A 97 15.65 17.17 -17.47
C LEU A 97 16.84 16.90 -18.41
N LEU A 98 16.54 16.67 -19.68
CA LEU A 98 17.50 16.30 -20.71
C LEU A 98 17.50 17.30 -21.86
N ASP A 99 18.62 17.38 -22.57
CA ASP A 99 18.60 17.83 -23.96
C ASP A 99 17.83 16.82 -24.82
N ALA A 100 16.80 17.27 -25.53
CA ALA A 100 15.94 16.36 -26.30
C ALA A 100 16.65 15.73 -27.51
N LYS A 101 17.75 16.33 -28.01
CA LYS A 101 18.48 15.84 -29.18
C LYS A 101 19.63 14.93 -28.79
N THR A 102 20.39 15.29 -27.76
CA THR A 102 21.58 14.52 -27.33
C THR A 102 21.30 13.55 -26.20
N LEU A 103 20.16 13.69 -25.49
CA LEU A 103 19.83 12.99 -24.24
C LEU A 103 20.85 13.25 -23.11
N GLU A 104 21.59 14.35 -23.19
CA GLU A 104 22.49 14.79 -22.11
C GLU A 104 21.67 15.31 -20.94
N THR A 105 21.98 14.84 -19.73
CA THR A 105 21.34 15.29 -18.50
C THR A 105 21.73 16.73 -18.17
N LYS A 106 20.72 17.60 -18.09
CA LYS A 106 20.86 19.01 -17.71
C LYS A 106 20.64 19.21 -16.21
N GLN A 107 19.63 18.54 -15.66
CA GLN A 107 19.26 18.67 -14.25
C GLN A 107 18.59 17.39 -13.75
N VAL A 108 18.91 17.01 -12.52
CA VAL A 108 18.19 15.97 -11.77
C VAL A 108 17.56 16.64 -10.56
N THR A 109 16.25 16.45 -10.39
CA THR A 109 15.50 17.09 -9.32
C THR A 109 14.73 16.04 -8.54
N SER A 110 15.07 15.88 -7.27
CA SER A 110 14.32 15.04 -6.33
C SER A 110 12.89 15.56 -6.16
N VAL A 111 11.94 14.65 -6.10
CA VAL A 111 10.52 14.93 -5.87
C VAL A 111 10.02 14.16 -4.64
N PRO A 112 8.83 14.47 -4.10
CA PRO A 112 8.40 13.88 -2.83
C PRO A 112 8.26 12.34 -2.81
N SER A 113 7.77 11.72 -3.89
CA SER A 113 7.76 10.25 -4.10
C SER A 113 7.23 9.88 -5.50
N ARG A 114 7.81 8.85 -6.12
CA ARG A 114 7.32 8.11 -7.29
C ARG A 114 6.65 8.97 -8.36
N PRO A 115 7.42 9.83 -9.06
CA PRO A 115 6.88 10.63 -10.15
C PRO A 115 6.39 9.72 -11.27
N PHE A 116 5.22 10.02 -11.83
CA PHE A 116 4.63 9.22 -12.90
C PHE A 116 4.27 10.04 -14.13
N GLY A 117 3.09 10.66 -14.16
CA GLY A 117 2.62 11.45 -15.29
C GLY A 117 3.43 12.73 -15.42
N VAL A 118 3.86 13.04 -16.65
CA VAL A 118 4.42 14.33 -17.04
C VAL A 118 3.76 14.84 -18.32
N VAL A 119 3.47 16.14 -18.38
CA VAL A 119 3.04 16.89 -19.58
C VAL A 119 3.68 18.28 -19.58
N PHE A 120 3.82 18.90 -20.75
CA PHE A 120 4.33 20.26 -20.89
C PHE A 120 3.20 21.25 -21.19
N ASP A 121 3.11 22.32 -20.41
CA ASP A 121 2.22 23.45 -20.65
C ASP A 121 2.98 24.54 -21.41
N ALA A 122 2.80 24.57 -22.73
CA ALA A 122 3.44 25.54 -23.61
C ALA A 122 3.04 26.99 -23.32
N SER A 123 1.84 27.22 -22.77
CA SER A 123 1.34 28.59 -22.52
C SER A 123 2.11 29.29 -21.40
N HIS A 124 2.56 28.52 -20.40
CA HIS A 124 3.29 29.03 -19.24
C HIS A 124 4.74 28.50 -19.16
N GLN A 125 5.19 27.77 -20.18
CA GLN A 125 6.55 27.23 -20.31
C GLN A 125 6.98 26.42 -19.06
N ARG A 126 6.15 25.47 -18.64
CA ARG A 126 6.41 24.62 -17.47
C ARG A 126 5.92 23.20 -17.68
N PHE A 127 6.54 22.25 -17.00
CA PHE A 127 6.05 20.88 -16.90
C PHE A 127 5.13 20.71 -15.70
N PHE A 128 4.16 19.82 -15.83
CA PHE A 128 3.39 19.31 -14.71
C PHE A 128 3.72 17.85 -14.48
N VAL A 129 3.97 17.49 -13.21
CA VAL A 129 4.34 16.12 -12.81
C VAL A 129 3.48 15.64 -11.64
N THR A 130 2.94 14.43 -11.70
CA THR A 130 2.27 13.81 -10.54
C THR A 130 3.28 13.09 -9.66
N SER A 131 3.23 13.31 -8.35
CA SER A 131 3.92 12.51 -7.33
C SER A 131 2.92 11.56 -6.67
N PHE A 132 3.02 10.27 -6.98
CA PHE A 132 1.96 9.29 -6.78
C PHE A 132 1.63 9.01 -5.31
N GLU A 133 2.64 8.82 -4.45
CA GLU A 133 2.39 8.37 -3.07
C GLU A 133 2.31 9.52 -2.05
N ARG A 134 2.66 10.74 -2.47
CA ARG A 134 2.56 11.95 -1.63
C ARG A 134 1.38 12.82 -2.01
N ASP A 135 0.54 12.34 -2.92
CA ASP A 135 -0.69 12.99 -3.36
C ASP A 135 -0.45 14.41 -3.89
N LYS A 136 0.65 14.63 -4.64
CA LYS A 136 1.02 15.96 -5.16
C LYS A 136 0.93 16.06 -6.68
N LEU A 137 0.62 17.27 -7.14
CA LEU A 137 0.88 17.78 -8.47
C LEU A 137 1.98 18.84 -8.38
N LEU A 138 3.04 18.68 -9.16
CA LEU A 138 4.21 19.56 -9.17
C LEU A 138 4.21 20.38 -10.45
N ALA A 139 4.58 21.65 -10.35
CA ALA A 139 4.95 22.47 -11.51
C ALA A 139 6.47 22.62 -11.55
N ILE A 140 7.08 22.37 -12.70
CA ILE A 140 8.53 22.38 -12.88
C ILE A 140 8.89 23.31 -14.04
N ASP A 141 9.82 24.25 -13.84
CA ASP A 141 10.25 25.17 -14.88
C ASP A 141 11.15 24.50 -15.94
N THR A 142 11.62 25.29 -16.93
CA THR A 142 12.50 24.81 -18.00
C THR A 142 13.94 24.61 -17.56
N GLU A 143 14.28 24.98 -16.33
CA GLU A 143 15.57 24.76 -15.69
C GLU A 143 15.56 23.50 -14.82
N GLY A 144 14.37 22.92 -14.59
CA GLY A 144 14.16 21.69 -13.82
C GLY A 144 13.82 21.94 -12.35
N ASN A 145 13.54 23.17 -11.93
CA ASN A 145 13.21 23.48 -10.53
C ASN A 145 11.71 23.31 -10.27
N ILE A 146 11.36 22.78 -9.10
CA ILE A 146 9.98 22.74 -8.62
C ILE A 146 9.57 24.17 -8.24
N THR A 147 8.64 24.75 -9.00
CA THR A 147 8.10 26.09 -8.75
C THR A 147 6.85 26.06 -7.88
N LEU A 148 6.06 24.98 -7.95
CA LEU A 148 4.85 24.79 -7.16
C LEU A 148 4.67 23.32 -6.74
N THR A 149 4.12 23.12 -5.54
CA THR A 149 3.66 21.83 -5.02
C THR A 149 2.21 21.97 -4.59
N ILE A 150 1.31 21.21 -5.22
CA ILE A 150 -0.15 21.33 -5.06
C ILE A 150 -0.69 20.02 -4.50
N ASP A 151 -1.52 20.12 -3.47
CA ASP A 151 -2.23 18.96 -2.92
C ASP A 151 -3.30 18.44 -3.89
N THR A 152 -3.43 17.13 -3.95
CA THR A 152 -4.39 16.43 -4.80
C THR A 152 -5.17 15.39 -4.01
N ALA A 153 -6.22 14.82 -4.60
CA ALA A 153 -6.81 13.59 -4.06
C ALA A 153 -5.80 12.43 -4.14
N SER A 154 -6.01 11.38 -3.35
CA SER A 154 -5.03 10.29 -3.21
C SER A 154 -4.64 9.62 -4.53
N THR A 155 -3.39 9.18 -4.64
CA THR A 155 -2.85 8.35 -5.76
C THR A 155 -2.91 9.00 -7.16
N PRO A 156 -2.53 10.28 -7.33
CA PRO A 156 -2.51 10.95 -8.64
C PRO A 156 -1.51 10.25 -9.58
N ARG A 157 -1.91 10.01 -10.85
CA ARG A 157 -1.09 9.21 -11.77
C ARG A 157 -1.05 9.75 -13.20
N GLY A 158 -2.04 9.47 -14.04
CA GLY A 158 -2.08 9.98 -15.41
C GLY A 158 -2.46 11.47 -15.49
N LEU A 159 -1.90 12.17 -16.47
CA LEU A 159 -2.16 13.60 -16.77
C LEU A 159 -2.65 13.79 -18.20
N ALA A 160 -3.56 14.73 -18.40
CA ALA A 160 -3.81 15.33 -19.72
C ALA A 160 -4.22 16.80 -19.60
N LEU A 161 -3.71 17.62 -20.50
CA LEU A 161 -3.95 19.06 -20.60
C LEU A 161 -4.87 19.34 -21.80
N THR A 162 -5.99 20.00 -21.56
CA THR A 162 -6.89 20.49 -22.61
C THR A 162 -6.42 21.85 -23.16
N ASP A 163 -6.84 22.16 -24.38
CA ASP A 163 -6.54 23.43 -25.06
C ASP A 163 -7.09 24.66 -24.33
N ASP A 164 -8.14 24.48 -23.51
CA ASP A 164 -8.74 25.55 -22.69
C ASP A 164 -8.06 25.76 -21.33
N GLY A 165 -6.93 25.06 -21.10
CA GLY A 165 -6.08 25.19 -19.92
C GLY A 165 -6.60 24.44 -18.70
N ARG A 166 -7.31 23.32 -18.89
CA ARG A 166 -7.69 22.41 -17.80
C ARG A 166 -6.75 21.22 -17.76
N MET A 167 -6.19 20.95 -16.58
CA MET A 167 -5.40 19.74 -16.31
C MET A 167 -6.30 18.68 -15.68
N LEU A 168 -6.41 17.54 -16.35
CA LEU A 168 -7.08 16.35 -15.83
C LEU A 168 -6.03 15.45 -15.18
N VAL A 169 -6.24 15.14 -13.90
CA VAL A 169 -5.40 14.25 -13.10
C VAL A 169 -6.21 13.02 -12.74
N THR A 170 -5.78 11.85 -13.21
CA THR A 170 -6.40 10.58 -12.83
C THR A 170 -5.85 10.09 -11.51
N HIS A 171 -6.71 9.46 -10.70
CA HIS A 171 -6.34 8.92 -9.39
C HIS A 171 -6.48 7.40 -9.39
N SER A 172 -5.34 6.71 -9.52
CA SER A 172 -5.27 5.31 -9.97
C SER A 172 -6.03 4.35 -9.04
N LEU A 173 -5.98 4.56 -7.73
CA LEU A 173 -6.57 3.63 -6.74
C LEU A 173 -7.82 4.16 -6.05
N SER A 174 -8.27 5.38 -6.33
CA SER A 174 -9.47 5.97 -5.72
C SER A 174 -10.66 6.08 -6.70
N GLY A 175 -10.43 5.89 -8.00
CA GLY A 175 -11.49 5.96 -9.00
C GLY A 175 -11.91 7.39 -9.34
N GLN A 176 -11.04 8.38 -9.09
CA GLN A 176 -11.35 9.81 -9.24
C GLN A 176 -10.59 10.43 -10.40
N VAL A 177 -11.11 11.55 -10.91
CA VAL A 177 -10.42 12.45 -11.83
C VAL A 177 -10.56 13.88 -11.31
N SER A 178 -9.45 14.50 -10.94
CA SER A 178 -9.42 15.91 -10.56
C SER A 178 -9.20 16.78 -11.79
N ILE A 179 -9.87 17.91 -11.85
CA ILE A 179 -9.78 18.88 -12.94
C ILE A 179 -9.31 20.20 -12.33
N TYR A 180 -8.17 20.70 -12.79
CA TYR A 180 -7.58 21.96 -12.35
C TYR A 180 -7.59 22.97 -13.49
N ASP A 181 -7.87 24.23 -13.20
CA ASP A 181 -7.53 25.34 -14.10
C ASP A 181 -6.05 25.67 -13.90
N VAL A 182 -5.25 25.59 -14.96
CA VAL A 182 -3.81 25.88 -14.95
C VAL A 182 -3.44 27.18 -15.67
N LYS A 183 -4.42 28.00 -16.06
CA LYS A 183 -4.18 29.33 -16.66
C LYS A 183 -3.68 30.37 -15.67
N ALA A 184 -4.03 30.19 -14.40
CA ALA A 184 -3.47 31.00 -13.34
C ALA A 184 -2.06 30.49 -12.99
N GLU A 185 -1.24 31.39 -12.44
CA GLU A 185 0.09 31.05 -11.92
C GLU A 185 -0.01 29.87 -10.94
N GLN A 186 -0.96 29.93 -10.00
CA GLN A 186 -1.34 28.83 -9.12
C GLN A 186 -2.52 28.03 -9.70
N PRO A 187 -2.34 26.73 -9.99
CA PRO A 187 -3.44 25.86 -10.40
C PRO A 187 -4.57 25.81 -9.38
N LYS A 188 -5.80 25.92 -9.87
CA LYS A 188 -7.01 25.90 -9.02
C LYS A 188 -7.83 24.65 -9.29
N LEU A 189 -8.09 23.85 -8.26
CA LEU A 189 -9.02 22.73 -8.35
C LEU A 189 -10.43 23.26 -8.71
N LEU A 190 -10.95 22.81 -9.85
CA LEU A 190 -12.30 23.12 -10.33
C LEU A 190 -13.30 22.07 -9.87
N LYS A 191 -12.95 20.79 -10.03
CA LYS A 191 -13.86 19.67 -9.80
C LYS A 191 -13.10 18.37 -9.54
N VAL A 192 -13.69 17.51 -8.73
CA VAL A 192 -13.31 16.10 -8.62
C VAL A 192 -14.47 15.26 -9.13
N VAL A 193 -14.25 14.47 -10.17
CA VAL A 193 -15.21 13.54 -10.75
C VAL A 193 -14.95 12.15 -10.19
N GLN A 194 -15.86 11.65 -9.35
CA GLN A 194 -15.83 10.25 -8.90
C GLN A 194 -16.45 9.37 -9.99
N LEU A 195 -15.68 8.41 -10.51
CA LEU A 195 -16.22 7.38 -11.41
C LEU A 195 -17.15 6.45 -10.63
N ALA A 196 -18.26 6.06 -11.27
CA ALA A 196 -19.30 5.26 -10.64
C ALA A 196 -18.84 3.81 -10.38
N ASP A 197 -19.07 3.31 -9.17
CA ASP A 197 -18.97 1.88 -8.90
C ASP A 197 -20.00 1.11 -9.74
N THR A 198 -19.64 -0.10 -10.16
CA THR A 198 -20.61 -1.02 -10.76
C THR A 198 -21.13 -1.95 -9.66
N ALA A 199 -22.45 -1.99 -9.49
CA ALA A 199 -23.09 -2.76 -8.43
C ALA A 199 -22.67 -4.24 -8.46
N ALA A 200 -22.54 -4.83 -7.28
CA ALA A 200 -22.25 -6.25 -7.13
C ALA A 200 -23.38 -7.09 -7.75
N ASP A 201 -22.99 -8.19 -8.41
CA ASP A 201 -23.88 -9.12 -9.10
C ASP A 201 -23.51 -10.55 -8.70
N PRO A 202 -24.50 -11.40 -8.33
CA PRO A 202 -24.25 -12.81 -8.04
C PRO A 202 -23.65 -13.58 -9.22
N ALA A 203 -23.94 -13.17 -10.46
CA ALA A 203 -23.35 -13.75 -11.65
C ALA A 203 -21.89 -13.32 -11.75
N LYS A 204 -21.00 -14.28 -11.50
CA LYS A 204 -19.54 -14.10 -11.51
C LYS A 204 -19.03 -13.47 -12.81
N THR A 205 -19.65 -13.75 -13.96
CA THR A 205 -19.24 -13.20 -15.28
C THR A 205 -19.86 -11.85 -15.62
N THR A 206 -20.51 -11.15 -14.68
CA THR A 206 -21.02 -9.80 -14.91
C THR A 206 -20.00 -8.78 -14.42
N PRO A 207 -19.60 -7.79 -15.25
CA PRO A 207 -18.69 -6.74 -14.81
C PRO A 207 -19.26 -5.98 -13.61
N GLN A 208 -18.48 -5.93 -12.53
CA GLN A 208 -18.88 -5.37 -11.24
C GLN A 208 -17.64 -4.85 -10.50
N GLY A 209 -17.84 -4.01 -9.48
CA GLY A 209 -16.77 -3.50 -8.63
C GLY A 209 -16.40 -2.04 -8.85
N LYS A 210 -15.26 -1.64 -8.28
CA LYS A 210 -14.81 -0.25 -8.21
C LYS A 210 -13.78 0.09 -9.29
N PRO A 211 -13.82 1.29 -9.91
CA PRO A 211 -12.78 1.74 -10.85
C PRO A 211 -11.40 1.87 -10.18
N ARG A 212 -10.41 1.20 -10.78
CA ARG A 212 -9.00 1.10 -10.30
C ARG A 212 -8.04 0.98 -11.48
N LEU A 213 -6.76 1.28 -11.27
CA LEU A 213 -5.69 1.26 -12.28
C LEU A 213 -5.94 2.31 -13.38
N LEU A 214 -6.34 3.52 -12.98
CA LEU A 214 -6.47 4.67 -13.88
C LEU A 214 -5.10 5.28 -14.15
N ASP A 215 -4.30 4.59 -14.97
CA ASP A 215 -2.89 4.96 -15.22
C ASP A 215 -2.73 5.98 -16.36
N ASN A 216 -3.74 6.10 -17.24
CA ASN A 216 -3.73 7.07 -18.32
C ASN A 216 -5.13 7.59 -18.68
N ILE A 217 -5.16 8.66 -19.45
CA ILE A 217 -6.36 9.32 -19.94
C ILE A 217 -6.09 9.89 -21.34
N ALA A 218 -6.99 9.61 -22.28
CA ALA A 218 -6.92 10.16 -23.64
C ALA A 218 -8.09 11.09 -23.88
N ILE A 219 -7.81 12.32 -24.27
CA ILE A 219 -8.84 13.29 -24.64
C ILE A 219 -9.12 13.16 -26.13
N SER A 220 -10.39 13.23 -26.51
CA SER A 220 -10.81 13.22 -27.91
C SER A 220 -10.24 14.44 -28.66
N PRO A 221 -9.93 14.34 -29.96
CA PRO A 221 -9.37 15.45 -30.72
C PRO A 221 -10.22 16.73 -30.76
N ASP A 222 -11.52 16.63 -30.46
CA ASP A 222 -12.41 17.79 -30.34
C ASP A 222 -12.45 18.41 -28.92
N GLY A 223 -11.68 17.86 -27.97
CA GLY A 223 -11.58 18.34 -26.60
C GLY A 223 -12.81 18.06 -25.72
N ARG A 224 -13.82 17.33 -26.22
CA ARG A 224 -15.12 17.20 -25.54
C ARG A 224 -15.26 15.96 -24.66
N GLN A 225 -14.44 14.95 -24.86
CA GLN A 225 -14.51 13.71 -24.10
C GLN A 225 -13.15 13.26 -23.63
N ALA A 226 -13.09 12.65 -22.44
CA ALA A 226 -11.94 11.87 -22.02
C ALA A 226 -12.29 10.38 -21.94
N TRP A 227 -11.36 9.51 -22.36
CA TRP A 227 -11.48 8.06 -22.33
C TRP A 227 -10.41 7.50 -21.39
N LEU A 228 -10.86 6.72 -20.40
CA LEU A 228 -10.04 6.25 -19.31
C LEU A 228 -9.99 4.72 -19.33
N PRO A 229 -8.90 4.10 -19.80
CA PRO A 229 -8.68 2.67 -19.60
C PRO A 229 -8.44 2.37 -18.12
N HIS A 230 -9.14 1.35 -17.59
CA HIS A 230 -9.00 0.94 -16.20
C HIS A 230 -9.54 -0.49 -15.99
N VAL A 231 -9.56 -0.95 -14.75
CA VAL A 231 -10.26 -2.17 -14.35
C VAL A 231 -11.35 -1.88 -13.33
N LEU A 232 -12.31 -2.80 -13.20
CA LEU A 232 -13.21 -2.87 -12.07
C LEU A 232 -12.73 -3.95 -11.11
N TRP A 233 -12.48 -3.57 -9.86
CA TRP A 233 -12.09 -4.47 -8.78
C TRP A 233 -13.29 -4.89 -7.94
N SER A 234 -13.52 -6.21 -7.88
CA SER A 234 -14.61 -6.83 -7.13
C SER A 234 -14.03 -7.84 -6.12
N PHE A 235 -13.78 -7.37 -4.90
CA PHE A 235 -13.19 -8.16 -3.82
C PHE A 235 -14.19 -8.56 -2.72
N GLY A 236 -15.48 -8.25 -2.89
CA GLY A 236 -16.53 -8.66 -1.94
C GLY A 236 -16.81 -10.17 -1.91
N HIS A 237 -16.08 -10.97 -2.68
CA HIS A 237 -16.22 -12.43 -2.80
C HIS A 237 -14.84 -13.10 -2.89
N ASP A 238 -14.81 -14.44 -2.96
CA ASP A 238 -13.55 -15.18 -3.10
C ASP A 238 -12.78 -14.83 -4.36
N PHE A 239 -11.46 -14.74 -4.24
CA PHE A 239 -10.55 -14.35 -5.31
C PHE A 239 -10.52 -15.43 -6.37
N GLN A 240 -11.00 -15.12 -7.57
CA GLN A 240 -11.17 -16.10 -8.63
C GLN A 240 -11.15 -15.44 -10.02
N PHE A 241 -10.69 -16.20 -11.00
CA PHE A 241 -10.26 -15.69 -12.31
C PHE A 241 -11.34 -15.18 -13.25
N GLN A 242 -12.61 -15.14 -12.86
CA GLN A 242 -13.73 -14.71 -13.71
C GLN A 242 -14.66 -13.69 -13.09
N SER A 243 -14.43 -13.28 -11.84
CA SER A 243 -15.26 -12.25 -11.19
C SER A 243 -14.51 -11.20 -10.41
N THR A 244 -13.20 -11.36 -10.22
CA THR A 244 -12.43 -10.44 -9.38
C THR A 244 -12.03 -9.16 -10.12
N VAL A 245 -11.67 -9.25 -11.40
CA VAL A 245 -11.20 -8.10 -12.20
C VAL A 245 -11.90 -8.09 -13.55
N PHE A 246 -12.34 -6.90 -13.99
CA PHE A 246 -12.92 -6.71 -15.33
C PHE A 246 -12.29 -5.52 -16.07
N PRO A 247 -11.79 -5.69 -17.30
CA PRO A 247 -11.30 -4.58 -18.12
C PRO A 247 -12.46 -3.64 -18.47
N THR A 248 -12.23 -2.34 -18.34
CA THR A 248 -13.26 -1.31 -18.55
C THR A 248 -12.65 -0.06 -19.16
N VAL A 249 -13.46 0.69 -19.91
CA VAL A 249 -13.13 2.06 -20.33
C VAL A 249 -14.26 3.00 -19.95
N SER A 250 -13.96 3.96 -19.07
CA SER A 250 -14.88 5.03 -18.69
C SER A 250 -14.76 6.24 -19.61
N LEU A 251 -15.87 6.95 -19.79
CA LEU A 251 -15.94 8.15 -20.61
C LEU A 251 -16.36 9.34 -19.74
N LEU A 252 -15.65 10.45 -19.85
CA LEU A 252 -16.06 11.73 -19.25
C LEU A 252 -16.54 12.68 -20.32
N ASP A 253 -17.62 13.39 -20.01
CA ASP A 253 -17.99 14.63 -20.69
C ASP A 253 -17.11 15.76 -20.15
N LEU A 254 -16.50 16.53 -21.03
CA LEU A 254 -15.61 17.64 -20.69
C LEU A 254 -16.24 19.01 -21.00
N ASP A 255 -17.55 19.10 -21.23
CA ASP A 255 -18.25 20.36 -21.34
C ASP A 255 -17.98 21.22 -20.09
N PRO A 256 -17.34 22.40 -20.21
CA PRO A 256 -16.90 23.19 -19.07
C PRO A 256 -18.02 23.51 -18.07
N GLY A 257 -17.78 23.20 -16.80
CA GLY A 257 -18.76 23.38 -15.71
C GLY A 257 -19.82 22.27 -15.60
N ASN A 258 -19.88 21.35 -16.55
CA ASN A 258 -20.76 20.19 -16.55
C ASN A 258 -19.98 18.87 -16.65
N GLU A 259 -18.71 18.84 -16.22
CA GLU A 259 -17.86 17.66 -16.40
C GLU A 259 -18.37 16.49 -15.55
N HIS A 260 -18.66 15.34 -16.15
CA HIS A 260 -19.20 14.18 -15.43
C HIS A 260 -18.93 12.88 -16.20
N GLU A 261 -19.02 11.75 -15.50
CA GLU A 261 -18.94 10.46 -16.18
C GLU A 261 -20.21 10.16 -16.98
N ILE A 262 -20.03 9.73 -18.24
CA ILE A 262 -21.08 9.23 -19.12
C ILE A 262 -21.28 7.73 -18.88
N VAL A 263 -21.84 7.39 -17.71
CA VAL A 263 -21.97 5.99 -17.22
C VAL A 263 -22.66 5.06 -18.23
N ASP A 264 -23.72 5.54 -18.91
CA ASP A 264 -24.49 4.76 -19.89
C ASP A 264 -23.68 4.39 -21.16
N GLU A 265 -22.56 5.07 -21.40
CA GLU A 265 -21.65 4.81 -22.52
C GLU A 265 -20.34 4.13 -22.11
N ARG A 266 -20.14 3.79 -20.83
CA ARG A 266 -18.96 3.04 -20.34
C ARG A 266 -18.78 1.73 -21.12
N LYS A 267 -17.55 1.40 -21.50
CA LYS A 267 -17.22 0.16 -22.23
C LYS A 267 -16.83 -0.92 -21.24
N GLN A 268 -17.60 -2.00 -21.16
CA GLN A 268 -17.34 -3.11 -20.24
C GLN A 268 -17.22 -4.43 -21.00
N LEU A 269 -16.43 -5.36 -20.45
CA LEU A 269 -16.38 -6.76 -20.91
C LEU A 269 -17.79 -7.36 -20.99
N PHE A 270 -18.04 -8.23 -21.98
CA PHE A 270 -19.34 -8.83 -22.29
C PHE A 270 -20.42 -7.88 -22.83
N LYS A 271 -20.22 -6.56 -22.73
CA LYS A 271 -21.14 -5.54 -23.24
C LYS A 271 -20.60 -4.89 -24.51
N GLN A 272 -19.88 -3.78 -24.39
CA GLN A 272 -19.29 -3.06 -25.52
C GLN A 272 -17.93 -3.63 -25.90
N ILE A 273 -17.20 -4.23 -24.96
CA ILE A 273 -16.00 -5.03 -25.21
C ILE A 273 -16.48 -6.47 -25.40
N ASN A 274 -16.96 -6.76 -26.61
CA ASN A 274 -17.60 -8.03 -26.94
C ASN A 274 -17.37 -8.39 -28.41
N ILE A 275 -16.20 -9.00 -28.67
CA ILE A 275 -15.90 -9.63 -29.96
C ILE A 275 -16.12 -11.13 -29.78
N ILE A 276 -16.98 -11.72 -30.62
CA ILE A 276 -17.32 -13.13 -30.56
C ILE A 276 -16.45 -13.88 -31.59
N GLU A 277 -15.83 -14.97 -31.14
CA GLU A 277 -15.02 -15.87 -31.96
C GLU A 277 -15.79 -17.10 -32.44
N SER A 278 -15.14 -17.92 -33.27
CA SER A 278 -15.62 -19.25 -33.65
C SER A 278 -15.98 -20.07 -32.39
N GLY A 279 -17.14 -20.73 -32.41
CA GLY A 279 -17.65 -21.46 -31.24
C GLY A 279 -18.44 -20.59 -30.25
N ASN A 280 -18.78 -19.34 -30.61
CA ASN A 280 -19.62 -18.43 -29.80
C ASN A 280 -19.01 -18.04 -28.43
N ARG A 281 -17.66 -18.12 -28.32
CA ARG A 281 -16.91 -17.63 -27.15
C ARG A 281 -16.58 -16.15 -27.32
N ILE A 282 -16.72 -15.39 -26.25
CA ILE A 282 -16.35 -13.97 -26.23
C ILE A 282 -14.84 -13.87 -26.00
N ARG A 283 -14.16 -13.06 -26.79
CA ARG A 283 -12.74 -12.78 -26.63
C ARG A 283 -12.50 -11.98 -25.36
N ILE A 284 -11.93 -12.62 -24.35
CA ILE A 284 -11.56 -12.02 -23.07
C ILE A 284 -10.24 -11.27 -23.21
N VAL A 285 -10.13 -10.13 -22.52
CA VAL A 285 -8.94 -9.27 -22.52
C VAL A 285 -8.66 -8.78 -21.10
N SER A 286 -7.47 -8.22 -20.86
CA SER A 286 -7.09 -7.79 -19.51
C SER A 286 -6.12 -6.61 -19.48
N ASN A 287 -6.18 -5.87 -18.37
CA ASN A 287 -5.35 -4.70 -18.04
C ASN A 287 -5.25 -3.65 -19.17
N PRO A 288 -6.35 -2.95 -19.53
CA PRO A 288 -6.28 -1.76 -20.36
C PRO A 288 -5.28 -0.75 -19.75
N HIS A 289 -4.39 -0.17 -20.55
CA HIS A 289 -3.32 0.70 -20.03
C HIS A 289 -3.21 2.04 -20.75
N ASP A 290 -2.92 2.06 -22.06
CA ASP A 290 -2.80 3.29 -22.84
C ASP A 290 -3.85 3.39 -23.95
N ALA A 291 -4.08 4.60 -24.44
CA ALA A 291 -5.06 4.89 -25.47
C ALA A 291 -4.55 5.99 -26.42
N VAL A 292 -4.85 5.85 -27.72
CA VAL A 292 -4.56 6.88 -28.73
C VAL A 292 -5.70 6.99 -29.74
N PHE A 293 -6.04 8.22 -30.12
CA PHE A 293 -6.95 8.50 -31.24
C PHE A 293 -6.16 8.53 -32.54
N THR A 294 -6.75 8.05 -33.64
CA THR A 294 -6.21 8.34 -34.98
C THR A 294 -6.31 9.82 -35.28
N ASP A 295 -5.42 10.34 -36.14
CA ASP A 295 -5.38 11.77 -36.50
C ASP A 295 -6.73 12.34 -36.99
N ASP A 296 -7.59 11.50 -37.58
CA ASP A 296 -8.93 11.89 -38.04
C ASP A 296 -10.02 11.82 -36.96
N GLY A 297 -9.68 11.41 -35.74
CA GLY A 297 -10.56 11.23 -34.60
C GLY A 297 -11.59 10.11 -34.74
N LYS A 298 -11.54 9.29 -35.80
CA LYS A 298 -12.57 8.27 -36.07
C LYS A 298 -12.33 6.95 -35.38
N LYS A 299 -11.09 6.65 -34.98
CA LYS A 299 -10.78 5.44 -34.21
C LYS A 299 -10.05 5.82 -32.93
N ILE A 300 -10.31 5.05 -31.89
CA ILE A 300 -9.50 5.02 -30.68
C ILE A 300 -8.98 3.59 -30.50
N ILE A 301 -7.70 3.48 -30.17
CA ILE A 301 -6.97 2.22 -30.01
C ILE A 301 -6.41 2.19 -28.59
N PHE A 302 -6.56 1.05 -27.93
CA PHE A 302 -6.09 0.81 -26.57
C PHE A 302 -5.08 -0.32 -26.55
N THR A 303 -4.05 -0.21 -25.70
CA THR A 303 -3.28 -1.39 -25.29
C THR A 303 -4.00 -2.10 -24.16
N LEU A 304 -3.94 -3.42 -24.21
CA LEU A 304 -4.39 -4.33 -23.16
C LEU A 304 -3.15 -5.06 -22.68
N ALA A 305 -2.47 -4.48 -21.69
CA ALA A 305 -1.11 -4.82 -21.32
C ALA A 305 -0.99 -6.25 -20.78
N GLY A 306 -2.04 -6.77 -20.12
CA GLY A 306 -2.05 -8.10 -19.52
C GLY A 306 -2.26 -9.19 -20.56
N SER A 307 -3.31 -9.06 -21.38
CA SER A 307 -3.62 -10.02 -22.44
C SER A 307 -2.78 -9.83 -23.71
N GLU A 308 -1.97 -8.78 -23.76
CA GLU A 308 -1.08 -8.42 -24.87
C GLU A 308 -1.83 -8.22 -26.20
N ASP A 309 -2.90 -7.43 -26.10
CA ASP A 309 -3.82 -7.17 -27.22
C ASP A 309 -3.90 -5.67 -27.57
N LEU A 310 -4.37 -5.37 -28.78
CA LEU A 310 -4.91 -4.05 -29.12
C LEU A 310 -6.43 -4.11 -29.23
N MET A 311 -7.13 -3.21 -28.53
CA MET A 311 -8.58 -3.06 -28.65
C MET A 311 -8.92 -1.78 -29.42
N VAL A 312 -9.77 -1.91 -30.44
CA VAL A 312 -10.12 -0.80 -31.35
C VAL A 312 -11.61 -0.52 -31.28
N PHE A 313 -11.97 0.76 -31.16
CA PHE A 313 -13.32 1.26 -31.38
C PHE A 313 -13.32 2.17 -32.59
N ASP A 314 -14.15 1.85 -33.58
CA ASP A 314 -14.41 2.75 -34.72
C ASP A 314 -15.65 3.60 -34.42
N LEU A 315 -15.42 4.87 -34.10
CA LEU A 315 -16.43 5.83 -33.71
C LEU A 315 -17.36 6.22 -34.86
N SER A 316 -16.96 5.98 -36.13
CA SER A 316 -17.85 6.18 -37.28
C SER A 316 -19.03 5.19 -37.31
N ARG A 317 -18.97 4.09 -36.53
CA ARG A 317 -20.07 3.14 -36.37
C ARG A 317 -21.10 3.56 -35.33
N GLN A 318 -20.94 4.71 -34.68
CA GLN A 318 -21.92 5.21 -33.73
C GLN A 318 -23.21 5.60 -34.47
N GLY A 319 -24.30 4.89 -34.20
CA GLY A 319 -25.61 5.22 -34.79
C GLY A 319 -26.08 6.63 -34.36
N LYS A 320 -26.81 7.34 -35.22
CA LYS A 320 -27.41 8.65 -34.88
C LYS A 320 -28.28 8.52 -33.61
N LYS A 321 -28.07 9.37 -32.60
CA LYS A 321 -28.86 9.42 -31.36
C LYS A 321 -30.36 9.57 -31.68
N ASN A 322 -31.12 8.49 -31.58
CA ASN A 322 -32.55 8.49 -31.88
C ASN A 322 -33.31 8.86 -30.59
N LYS A 323 -33.78 10.12 -30.48
CA LYS A 323 -34.42 10.70 -29.27
C LYS A 323 -35.66 9.95 -28.74
N LYS A 324 -36.17 8.93 -29.47
CA LYS A 324 -37.37 8.14 -29.13
C LYS A 324 -37.09 6.74 -28.55
N ARG A 325 -35.83 6.30 -28.39
CA ARG A 325 -35.54 4.93 -27.90
C ARG A 325 -35.77 4.85 -26.37
N HIS A 326 -36.84 4.16 -25.97
CA HIS A 326 -37.33 4.04 -24.59
C HIS A 326 -36.27 3.65 -23.54
N ARG A 327 -36.48 4.18 -22.32
CA ARG A 327 -35.86 3.95 -21.00
C ARG A 327 -35.50 2.50 -20.58
N ARG A 328 -35.72 1.45 -21.39
CA ARG A 328 -35.66 0.03 -20.98
C ARG A 328 -34.32 -0.69 -21.19
N LYS A 329 -33.30 -0.07 -21.80
CA LYS A 329 -31.93 -0.65 -21.90
C LYS A 329 -30.87 0.40 -21.57
N LYS A 330 -30.76 0.80 -20.29
CA LYS A 330 -29.85 1.86 -19.83
C LYS A 330 -28.35 1.51 -19.94
N PHE A 331 -27.95 0.24 -20.03
CA PHE A 331 -26.54 -0.17 -19.98
C PHE A 331 -25.95 -0.79 -21.27
N GLN A 332 -26.52 -0.47 -22.45
CA GLN A 332 -26.00 -0.92 -23.75
C GLN A 332 -25.77 0.25 -24.74
N GLY A 333 -25.56 1.47 -24.23
CA GLY A 333 -25.25 2.65 -25.05
C GLY A 333 -23.80 2.65 -25.57
N GLY A 334 -23.55 3.40 -26.64
CA GLY A 334 -22.20 3.65 -27.16
C GLY A 334 -21.67 2.67 -28.22
N VAL A 335 -20.53 3.04 -28.82
CA VAL A 335 -19.81 2.21 -29.81
C VAL A 335 -19.24 0.95 -29.16
N LYS A 336 -19.36 -0.17 -29.87
CA LYS A 336 -18.75 -1.45 -29.50
C LYS A 336 -17.35 -1.57 -30.09
N ALA A 337 -16.51 -2.38 -29.46
CA ALA A 337 -15.23 -2.76 -30.02
C ALA A 337 -15.45 -3.35 -31.42
N THR A 338 -14.66 -2.91 -32.39
CA THR A 338 -14.71 -3.37 -33.78
C THR A 338 -13.64 -4.39 -34.08
N GLN A 339 -12.57 -4.42 -33.29
CA GLN A 339 -11.48 -5.34 -33.39
C GLN A 339 -10.78 -5.50 -32.04
N ILE A 340 -10.34 -6.73 -31.78
CA ILE A 340 -9.26 -7.02 -30.82
C ILE A 340 -8.18 -7.73 -31.64
N TYR A 341 -7.04 -7.07 -31.82
CA TYR A 341 -5.84 -7.70 -32.37
C TYR A 341 -5.17 -8.48 -31.24
N ARG A 342 -5.05 -9.81 -31.38
CA ARG A 342 -4.56 -10.71 -30.34
C ARG A 342 -3.08 -11.01 -30.51
N ASN A 343 -2.33 -11.04 -29.40
CA ASN A 343 -0.90 -11.30 -29.34
C ASN A 343 -0.11 -10.27 -30.16
N VAL A 344 -0.08 -9.04 -29.66
CA VAL A 344 0.86 -8.02 -30.14
C VAL A 344 2.28 -8.59 -29.99
N PRO A 345 3.12 -8.55 -31.04
CA PRO A 345 4.51 -9.01 -30.89
C PRO A 345 5.27 -8.21 -29.84
N GLY A 346 6.09 -8.90 -29.04
CA GLY A 346 6.72 -8.37 -27.82
C GLY A 346 5.83 -8.57 -26.59
N ASP A 347 6.28 -8.09 -25.44
CA ASP A 347 5.66 -8.40 -24.14
C ASP A 347 5.20 -7.13 -23.41
N ASN A 348 3.98 -7.16 -22.89
CA ASN A 348 3.33 -6.10 -22.11
C ASN A 348 3.24 -4.73 -22.83
N PRO A 349 2.37 -4.57 -23.85
CA PRO A 349 2.22 -3.32 -24.60
C PRO A 349 1.70 -2.18 -23.72
N ARG A 350 2.47 -1.09 -23.59
CA ARG A 350 2.16 0.02 -22.66
C ARG A 350 2.12 1.41 -23.26
N GLY A 351 2.72 1.64 -24.43
CA GLY A 351 2.73 2.94 -25.09
C GLY A 351 2.21 2.87 -26.52
N LEU A 352 1.43 3.86 -26.93
CA LEU A 352 0.94 4.00 -28.30
C LEU A 352 1.38 5.34 -28.90
N LEU A 353 1.86 5.29 -30.13
CA LEU A 353 2.19 6.48 -30.91
C LEU A 353 1.64 6.34 -32.33
N VAL A 354 0.86 7.32 -32.79
CA VAL A 354 0.23 7.28 -34.12
C VAL A 354 0.58 8.51 -34.94
N SER A 355 0.84 8.30 -36.23
CA SER A 355 0.94 9.39 -37.21
C SER A 355 0.49 8.90 -38.58
N GLY A 356 -0.54 9.55 -39.12
CA GLY A 356 -1.22 9.10 -40.32
C GLY A 356 -1.78 7.69 -40.14
N ARG A 357 -1.21 6.73 -40.87
CA ARG A 357 -1.59 5.32 -40.79
C ARG A 357 -0.64 4.46 -39.98
N GLU A 358 0.51 4.99 -39.58
CA GLU A 358 1.49 4.25 -38.82
C GLU A 358 1.13 4.28 -37.34
N LEU A 359 1.06 3.10 -36.73
CA LEU A 359 0.89 2.92 -35.30
C LEU A 359 2.12 2.18 -34.77
N TYR A 360 2.76 2.76 -33.77
CA TYR A 360 3.87 2.16 -33.04
C TYR A 360 3.35 1.74 -31.67
N VAL A 361 3.64 0.50 -31.29
CA VAL A 361 3.25 -0.08 -30.00
C VAL A 361 4.53 -0.38 -29.24
N GLN A 362 4.73 0.31 -28.13
CA GLN A 362 5.88 0.16 -27.24
C GLN A 362 5.60 -0.92 -26.20
N ASN A 363 6.49 -1.91 -26.11
CA ASN A 363 6.37 -3.04 -25.20
C ASN A 363 7.35 -2.88 -24.03
N ALA A 364 6.83 -3.01 -22.81
CA ALA A 364 7.59 -2.68 -21.61
C ALA A 364 8.47 -3.84 -21.11
N MET A 365 8.10 -5.09 -21.39
CA MET A 365 8.87 -6.25 -20.92
C MET A 365 9.91 -6.69 -21.96
N SER A 366 9.56 -6.75 -23.24
CA SER A 366 10.50 -7.07 -24.32
C SER A 366 11.42 -5.91 -24.70
N LEU A 367 11.16 -4.70 -24.21
CA LEU A 367 11.90 -3.48 -24.52
C LEU A 367 12.05 -3.24 -26.02
N ASP A 368 10.94 -3.34 -26.76
CA ASP A 368 10.91 -3.17 -28.20
C ASP A 368 9.64 -2.41 -28.68
N ILE A 369 9.59 -2.14 -29.97
CA ILE A 369 8.45 -1.53 -30.65
C ILE A 369 7.97 -2.45 -31.77
N ALA A 370 6.67 -2.72 -31.80
CA ALA A 370 5.99 -3.31 -32.94
C ALA A 370 5.31 -2.22 -33.79
N LYS A 371 5.30 -2.39 -35.12
CA LYS A 371 4.70 -1.42 -36.06
C LYS A 371 3.47 -2.01 -36.75
N PHE A 372 2.41 -1.20 -36.79
CA PHE A 372 1.11 -1.53 -37.35
C PHE A 372 0.64 -0.45 -38.32
N ASP A 373 -0.34 -0.82 -39.14
CA ASP A 373 -1.12 0.08 -40.00
C ASP A 373 -2.53 0.17 -39.44
N THR A 374 -3.00 1.39 -39.15
CA THR A 374 -4.33 1.65 -38.57
C THR A 374 -5.48 1.39 -39.57
N GLY A 375 -5.14 1.08 -40.82
CA GLY A 375 -6.05 0.90 -41.93
C GLY A 375 -6.53 2.23 -42.51
N ALA A 376 -7.16 2.18 -43.68
CA ALA A 376 -7.75 3.36 -44.30
C ALA A 376 -8.85 3.99 -43.43
N ALA A 377 -9.26 5.22 -43.77
CA ALA A 377 -10.44 5.82 -43.17
C ALA A 377 -11.69 5.03 -43.60
N GLY A 378 -12.45 4.50 -42.63
CA GLY A 378 -13.72 3.82 -42.89
C GLY A 378 -14.05 2.73 -41.88
N PRO A 379 -15.35 2.41 -41.70
CA PRO A 379 -15.84 1.58 -40.60
C PRO A 379 -15.33 0.15 -40.61
N PHE A 380 -14.82 -0.37 -41.73
CA PHE A 380 -14.36 -1.76 -41.88
C PHE A 380 -12.82 -1.89 -41.91
N ALA A 381 -12.10 -0.78 -41.85
CA ALA A 381 -10.64 -0.79 -41.87
C ALA A 381 -10.11 -1.31 -40.53
N LYS A 382 -9.35 -2.39 -40.59
CA LYS A 382 -8.74 -3.05 -39.44
C LYS A 382 -7.30 -2.61 -39.25
N VAL A 383 -6.87 -2.56 -38.00
CA VAL A 383 -5.46 -2.48 -37.61
C VAL A 383 -4.77 -3.77 -38.06
N LYS A 384 -3.62 -3.65 -38.72
CA LYS A 384 -2.84 -4.80 -39.24
C LYS A 384 -1.38 -4.66 -38.86
N LEU A 385 -0.76 -5.75 -38.42
CA LEU A 385 0.68 -5.79 -38.20
C LEU A 385 1.42 -5.50 -39.51
N LYS A 386 2.43 -4.64 -39.43
CA LYS A 386 3.34 -4.34 -40.53
C LYS A 386 4.72 -4.94 -40.28
N GLN A 387 5.20 -4.82 -39.05
CA GLN A 387 6.51 -5.33 -38.64
C GLN A 387 6.44 -5.76 -37.18
N SER A 388 6.72 -7.03 -36.90
CA SER A 388 6.69 -7.59 -35.54
C SER A 388 7.73 -6.94 -34.63
N HIS A 389 8.95 -6.76 -35.12
CA HIS A 389 10.00 -6.03 -34.41
C HIS A 389 10.47 -4.88 -35.29
N PHE A 390 9.95 -3.69 -35.01
CA PHE A 390 10.33 -2.47 -35.69
C PHE A 390 11.63 -1.90 -35.14
N ALA A 391 11.77 -1.83 -33.82
CA ALA A 391 12.97 -1.31 -33.16
C ALA A 391 13.17 -1.95 -31.79
N GLY A 392 14.43 -2.22 -31.42
CA GLY A 392 14.80 -2.45 -30.02
C GLY A 392 14.97 -1.11 -29.31
N LEU A 393 14.54 -1.02 -28.05
CA LEU A 393 14.61 0.21 -27.27
C LEU A 393 15.97 0.40 -26.62
N VAL A 394 16.64 -0.69 -26.24
CA VAL A 394 17.89 -0.67 -25.50
C VAL A 394 18.96 -1.47 -26.23
N SER A 395 20.22 -1.09 -26.05
CA SER A 395 21.37 -1.84 -26.53
C SER A 395 21.65 -3.08 -25.66
N VAL A 396 21.42 -2.98 -24.35
CA VAL A 396 21.58 -4.06 -23.38
C VAL A 396 20.51 -3.91 -22.30
N ASP A 397 19.74 -4.96 -22.02
CA ASP A 397 18.83 -5.01 -20.87
C ASP A 397 19.67 -5.09 -19.58
N PRO A 398 19.54 -4.13 -18.65
CA PRO A 398 20.33 -4.13 -17.42
C PRO A 398 19.84 -5.17 -16.40
N LEU A 399 18.63 -5.72 -16.57
CA LEU A 399 18.09 -6.71 -15.64
C LEU A 399 18.65 -8.11 -15.93
N PRO A 400 18.97 -8.90 -14.88
CA PRO A 400 19.25 -10.33 -15.06
C PRO A 400 18.07 -11.03 -15.75
N LYS A 401 18.38 -11.94 -16.70
CA LYS A 401 17.36 -12.64 -17.50
C LYS A 401 16.25 -13.28 -16.67
N GLN A 402 16.61 -13.88 -15.53
CA GLN A 402 15.63 -14.52 -14.63
C GLN A 402 14.69 -13.50 -13.99
N LEU A 403 15.18 -12.32 -13.58
CA LEU A 403 14.37 -11.24 -13.03
C LEU A 403 13.43 -10.66 -14.09
N ARG A 404 13.95 -10.41 -15.31
CA ARG A 404 13.15 -9.98 -16.47
C ARG A 404 12.04 -10.98 -16.79
N GLN A 405 12.35 -12.27 -16.80
CA GLN A 405 11.36 -13.32 -17.00
C GLN A 405 10.29 -13.31 -15.89
N GLY A 406 10.70 -13.23 -14.62
CA GLY A 406 9.77 -13.15 -13.49
C GLY A 406 8.81 -11.97 -13.57
N LYS A 407 9.34 -10.80 -13.93
CA LYS A 407 8.55 -9.58 -14.11
C LYS A 407 7.60 -9.67 -15.31
N THR A 408 8.04 -10.32 -16.39
CA THR A 408 7.19 -10.60 -17.56
C THR A 408 6.02 -11.49 -17.18
N LEU A 409 6.29 -12.60 -16.49
CA LEU A 409 5.26 -13.54 -16.01
C LEU A 409 4.27 -12.86 -15.05
N PHE A 410 4.74 -11.97 -14.18
CA PHE A 410 3.88 -11.21 -13.27
C PHE A 410 2.89 -10.30 -13.99
N ASN A 411 3.28 -9.76 -15.14
CA ASN A 411 2.47 -8.85 -15.94
C ASN A 411 1.60 -9.57 -17.00
N SER A 412 1.93 -10.82 -17.34
CA SER A 412 1.29 -11.55 -18.43
C SER A 412 0.03 -12.29 -18.01
N ALA A 413 -1.01 -12.14 -18.84
CA ALA A 413 -2.14 -13.03 -18.95
C ALA A 413 -2.17 -13.71 -20.34
N ASN A 414 -1.17 -13.45 -21.19
CA ASN A 414 -1.08 -14.03 -22.52
C ASN A 414 -0.80 -15.53 -22.41
N MET A 415 -1.67 -16.34 -23.00
CA MET A 415 -1.54 -17.81 -22.99
C MET A 415 -0.71 -18.34 -24.18
N ALA A 416 -0.46 -17.51 -25.19
CA ALA A 416 0.15 -17.97 -26.44
C ALA A 416 1.66 -18.24 -26.32
N ASP A 417 2.37 -17.53 -25.44
CA ASP A 417 3.82 -17.69 -25.28
C ASP A 417 4.20 -18.87 -24.38
N SER A 418 3.25 -19.39 -23.61
CA SER A 418 3.44 -20.55 -22.73
C SER A 418 2.17 -21.42 -22.73
N PRO A 419 1.81 -22.05 -23.86
CA PRO A 419 0.54 -22.75 -24.02
C PRO A 419 0.38 -23.96 -23.10
N ASP A 420 1.48 -24.62 -22.73
CA ASP A 420 1.46 -25.76 -21.81
C ASP A 420 1.34 -25.33 -20.34
N PHE A 421 1.81 -24.12 -20.01
CA PHE A 421 1.93 -23.61 -18.64
C PHE A 421 1.46 -22.14 -18.55
N PRO A 422 0.23 -21.80 -18.99
CA PRO A 422 -0.19 -20.42 -19.07
C PRO A 422 -0.37 -19.81 -17.67
N MET A 423 -0.05 -18.52 -17.52
CA MET A 423 -0.21 -17.78 -16.26
C MET A 423 -1.67 -17.44 -15.95
N ALA A 424 -2.57 -17.54 -16.93
CA ALA A 424 -3.99 -17.20 -16.80
C ALA A 424 -4.87 -18.17 -17.59
N GLY A 425 -6.13 -18.30 -17.17
CA GLY A 425 -7.19 -18.95 -17.93
C GLY A 425 -7.90 -17.92 -18.81
N ASP A 426 -8.01 -18.21 -20.10
CA ASP A 426 -8.73 -17.38 -21.09
C ASP A 426 -8.29 -15.90 -21.06
N PHE A 427 -7.00 -15.64 -20.90
CA PHE A 427 -6.40 -14.28 -20.94
C PHE A 427 -6.94 -13.28 -19.89
N TRP A 428 -7.58 -13.77 -18.82
CA TRP A 428 -8.46 -12.95 -18.00
C TRP A 428 -7.76 -11.93 -17.10
N MET A 429 -6.65 -12.31 -16.46
CA MET A 429 -5.92 -11.42 -15.54
C MET A 429 -4.49 -11.89 -15.31
N SER A 430 -3.62 -10.94 -14.97
CA SER A 430 -2.27 -11.18 -14.50
C SER A 430 -2.14 -10.81 -13.02
N CYS A 431 -1.00 -11.11 -12.38
CA CYS A 431 -0.73 -10.67 -11.00
C CYS A 431 -0.86 -9.13 -10.89
N ASN A 432 -0.37 -8.40 -11.89
CA ASN A 432 -0.47 -6.94 -11.96
C ASN A 432 -1.92 -6.41 -12.03
N SER A 433 -2.91 -7.24 -12.38
CA SER A 433 -4.33 -6.84 -12.31
C SER A 433 -4.81 -6.50 -10.91
N CYS A 434 -4.18 -7.06 -9.87
CA CYS A 434 -4.45 -6.77 -8.46
C CYS A 434 -3.26 -6.11 -7.74
N HIS A 435 -2.03 -6.40 -8.19
CA HIS A 435 -0.77 -5.91 -7.61
C HIS A 435 -0.07 -4.93 -8.55
N LEU A 436 -0.64 -3.73 -8.70
CA LEU A 436 -0.13 -2.65 -9.57
C LEU A 436 1.33 -2.30 -9.21
N ASP A 437 2.23 -2.48 -10.19
CA ASP A 437 3.68 -2.28 -10.05
C ASP A 437 4.32 -3.10 -8.91
N GLY A 438 3.69 -4.21 -8.52
CA GLY A 438 4.14 -5.06 -7.43
C GLY A 438 3.29 -4.95 -6.17
N PHE A 439 3.88 -5.26 -5.01
CA PHE A 439 3.16 -5.48 -3.76
C PHE A 439 3.03 -4.25 -2.87
N ASN A 440 3.62 -3.13 -3.25
CA ASN A 440 3.98 -2.05 -2.32
C ASN A 440 2.80 -1.30 -1.69
N PHE A 441 1.71 -1.07 -2.42
CA PHE A 441 0.65 -0.16 -1.95
C PHE A 441 -0.78 -0.62 -2.28
N THR A 442 -0.95 -1.55 -3.24
CA THR A 442 -2.28 -2.04 -3.63
C THR A 442 -2.93 -2.88 -2.55
N ASN A 443 -2.14 -3.61 -1.77
CA ASN A 443 -2.65 -4.53 -0.76
C ASN A 443 -3.55 -3.85 0.26
N ARG A 444 -3.26 -2.61 0.64
CA ARG A 444 -4.16 -1.84 1.50
C ARG A 444 -5.53 -1.66 0.87
N GLN A 445 -5.61 -1.23 -0.39
CA GLN A 445 -6.90 -1.10 -1.08
C GLN A 445 -7.60 -2.46 -1.26
N LEU A 446 -6.86 -3.54 -1.53
CA LEU A 446 -7.42 -4.89 -1.57
C LEU A 446 -8.08 -5.25 -0.23
N MET A 447 -7.40 -4.96 0.88
CA MET A 447 -7.90 -5.19 2.24
C MET A 447 -9.10 -4.31 2.58
N GLU A 448 -9.07 -3.03 2.20
CA GLU A 448 -10.18 -2.09 2.41
C GLU A 448 -11.43 -2.44 1.59
N ASP A 449 -11.25 -2.90 0.34
CA ASP A 449 -12.34 -3.24 -0.58
C ASP A 449 -12.89 -4.66 -0.35
N GLY A 450 -12.06 -5.57 0.17
CA GLY A 450 -12.41 -6.96 0.48
C GLY A 450 -13.25 -7.13 1.73
N LYS A 451 -14.37 -6.41 1.83
CA LYS A 451 -15.29 -6.39 2.98
C LYS A 451 -16.19 -7.62 3.02
N LYS A 452 -15.59 -8.80 3.20
CA LYS A 452 -16.35 -10.00 3.54
C LYS A 452 -16.83 -9.93 4.98
N ASP A 453 -17.96 -10.56 5.26
CA ASP A 453 -18.39 -10.74 6.64
C ASP A 453 -17.37 -11.64 7.37
N ARG A 454 -16.57 -11.04 8.24
CA ARG A 454 -15.50 -11.72 8.97
C ARG A 454 -15.98 -12.88 9.86
N PHE A 455 -17.28 -13.00 10.15
CA PHE A 455 -17.84 -14.14 10.88
C PHE A 455 -18.13 -15.34 9.97
N SER A 456 -18.32 -15.13 8.66
CA SER A 456 -18.48 -16.18 7.66
C SER A 456 -17.15 -16.48 6.94
N ASN A 457 -16.42 -15.45 6.53
CA ASN A 457 -15.13 -15.55 5.85
C ASN A 457 -14.32 -14.26 6.07
N ALA A 458 -13.16 -14.36 6.73
CA ALA A 458 -12.24 -13.23 6.93
C ALA A 458 -11.05 -13.24 5.95
N LEU A 459 -11.04 -14.15 4.96
CA LEU A 459 -9.95 -14.25 3.98
C LEU A 459 -10.10 -13.21 2.88
N THR A 460 -9.06 -12.39 2.71
CA THR A 460 -9.04 -11.28 1.74
C THR A 460 -7.93 -11.42 0.71
N GLY A 461 -7.13 -12.50 0.78
CA GLY A 461 -6.04 -12.79 -0.15
C GLY A 461 -6.12 -14.18 -0.78
N HIS A 462 -4.96 -14.68 -1.23
CA HIS A 462 -4.82 -16.01 -1.80
C HIS A 462 -4.89 -17.10 -0.72
N VAL A 463 -5.59 -18.19 -1.00
CA VAL A 463 -5.72 -19.30 -0.04
C VAL A 463 -4.43 -20.14 -0.04
N ASP A 464 -4.00 -20.62 1.15
CA ASP A 464 -2.93 -21.61 1.34
C ASP A 464 -1.48 -21.23 0.97
N VAL A 465 -1.16 -19.96 0.73
CA VAL A 465 0.19 -19.54 0.31
C VAL A 465 1.25 -19.49 1.43
N ARG A 466 1.03 -20.17 2.57
CA ARG A 466 2.06 -20.34 3.61
C ARG A 466 3.36 -20.94 3.08
N LYS A 467 3.24 -21.83 2.08
CA LYS A 467 4.36 -22.47 1.37
C LYS A 467 5.22 -21.46 0.61
N MET A 468 4.66 -20.29 0.30
CA MET A 468 5.40 -19.18 -0.32
C MET A 468 6.44 -18.62 0.66
N ILE A 469 6.08 -18.47 1.93
CA ILE A 469 7.00 -17.96 2.97
C ILE A 469 7.98 -19.04 3.42
N ALA A 470 7.44 -20.17 3.85
CA ALA A 470 8.18 -21.28 4.44
C ALA A 470 7.70 -22.57 3.78
N GLY A 471 8.54 -23.14 2.92
CA GLY A 471 8.23 -24.34 2.15
C GLY A 471 8.62 -24.21 0.67
N ASP A 472 7.69 -24.60 -0.20
CA ASP A 472 7.88 -24.62 -1.65
C ASP A 472 7.17 -23.43 -2.31
N PRO A 473 7.87 -22.32 -2.60
CA PRO A 473 7.28 -21.18 -3.28
C PRO A 473 6.82 -21.53 -4.70
N VAL A 474 7.47 -22.48 -5.38
CA VAL A 474 7.09 -22.89 -6.74
C VAL A 474 5.69 -23.50 -6.72
N GLY A 475 5.46 -24.51 -5.88
CA GLY A 475 4.14 -25.11 -5.73
C GLY A 475 3.09 -24.11 -5.24
N ALA A 476 3.47 -23.16 -4.39
CA ALA A 476 2.56 -22.10 -3.94
C ALA A 476 2.09 -21.19 -5.08
N TYR A 477 2.99 -20.75 -5.97
CA TYR A 477 2.60 -19.95 -7.12
C TYR A 477 1.72 -20.72 -8.10
N ILE A 478 2.01 -22.01 -8.35
CA ILE A 478 1.15 -22.85 -9.20
C ILE A 478 -0.27 -22.91 -8.63
N ASP A 479 -0.39 -23.14 -7.31
CA ASP A 479 -1.69 -23.18 -6.63
C ASP A 479 -2.45 -21.84 -6.73
N ILE A 480 -1.76 -20.71 -6.55
CA ILE A 480 -2.31 -19.36 -6.74
C ILE A 480 -2.82 -19.19 -8.17
N ILE A 481 -2.00 -19.52 -9.16
CA ILE A 481 -2.32 -19.33 -10.58
C ILE A 481 -3.53 -20.17 -10.96
N GLN A 482 -3.60 -21.42 -10.50
CA GLN A 482 -4.75 -22.30 -10.75
C GLN A 482 -6.02 -21.77 -10.10
N LYS A 483 -5.98 -21.41 -8.82
CA LYS A 483 -7.18 -21.01 -8.05
C LYS A 483 -7.65 -19.60 -8.36
N THR A 484 -6.74 -18.66 -8.59
CA THR A 484 -7.04 -17.23 -8.70
C THR A 484 -6.97 -16.71 -10.14
N GLN A 485 -6.10 -17.25 -11.00
CA GLN A 485 -5.95 -16.78 -12.38
C GLN A 485 -6.47 -17.77 -13.45
N GLY A 486 -6.79 -19.01 -13.07
CA GLY A 486 -7.25 -20.07 -13.99
C GLY A 486 -6.15 -20.62 -14.90
N GLY A 487 -4.89 -20.19 -14.71
CA GLY A 487 -3.74 -20.69 -15.46
C GLY A 487 -3.30 -22.08 -14.97
N MET A 488 -2.24 -22.63 -15.58
CA MET A 488 -1.64 -23.91 -15.16
C MET A 488 -2.65 -25.07 -15.05
N GLY A 489 -3.66 -25.07 -15.93
CA GLY A 489 -4.76 -26.06 -15.95
C GLY A 489 -5.89 -25.81 -14.93
N GLY A 490 -5.95 -24.61 -14.34
CA GLY A 490 -7.00 -24.24 -13.38
C GLY A 490 -8.36 -23.87 -14.01
N ASP A 491 -8.41 -23.57 -15.31
CA ASP A 491 -9.65 -23.25 -16.02
C ASP A 491 -10.41 -24.53 -16.41
N PRO A 492 -11.58 -24.81 -15.80
CA PRO A 492 -12.34 -26.03 -16.09
C PRO A 492 -12.90 -26.08 -17.52
N ARG A 493 -12.82 -24.98 -18.29
CA ARG A 493 -13.29 -24.92 -19.68
C ARG A 493 -12.24 -25.42 -20.68
N GLU A 494 -10.99 -25.57 -20.27
CA GLU A 494 -9.87 -26.00 -21.11
C GLU A 494 -9.51 -27.45 -20.80
N GLU A 495 -10.38 -28.40 -21.17
CA GLU A 495 -10.22 -29.83 -20.87
C GLU A 495 -8.92 -30.44 -21.42
N SER A 496 -8.30 -29.82 -22.43
CA SER A 496 -7.03 -30.24 -23.00
C SER A 496 -5.80 -29.89 -22.16
N LEU A 497 -5.95 -29.07 -21.11
CA LEU A 497 -4.87 -28.64 -20.22
C LEU A 497 -5.16 -29.09 -18.78
N PRO A 498 -4.72 -30.30 -18.38
CA PRO A 498 -4.94 -30.78 -17.02
C PRO A 498 -4.17 -29.91 -16.00
N PRO A 499 -4.65 -29.81 -14.74
CA PRO A 499 -3.94 -29.10 -13.68
C PRO A 499 -2.50 -29.59 -13.51
N VAL A 500 -1.55 -28.65 -13.54
CA VAL A 500 -0.14 -28.91 -13.21
C VAL A 500 -0.02 -29.38 -11.76
N SER A 501 0.80 -30.42 -11.52
CA SER A 501 1.05 -30.89 -10.16
C SER A 501 1.78 -29.84 -9.33
N VAL A 502 1.22 -29.52 -8.15
CA VAL A 502 1.84 -28.63 -7.17
C VAL A 502 3.02 -29.31 -6.47
N GLU A 503 2.92 -30.60 -6.18
CA GLU A 503 3.94 -31.36 -5.46
C GLU A 503 5.11 -31.76 -6.35
N ASN A 504 4.84 -32.05 -7.63
CA ASN A 504 5.85 -32.49 -8.60
C ASN A 504 5.70 -31.70 -9.90
N PRO A 505 5.99 -30.38 -9.88
CA PRO A 505 5.82 -29.55 -11.06
C PRO A 505 6.79 -29.94 -12.16
N PRO A 506 6.38 -29.91 -13.45
CA PRO A 506 7.29 -30.03 -14.57
C PRO A 506 8.41 -28.99 -14.50
N LEU A 507 9.60 -29.35 -15.01
CA LEU A 507 10.80 -28.51 -14.89
C LEU A 507 10.59 -27.08 -15.43
N GLU A 508 9.89 -26.94 -16.56
CA GLU A 508 9.64 -25.62 -17.16
C GLU A 508 8.71 -24.76 -16.29
N ALA A 509 7.62 -25.32 -15.78
CA ALA A 509 6.77 -24.63 -14.81
C ALA A 509 7.55 -24.22 -13.55
N ALA A 510 8.42 -25.11 -13.04
CA ALA A 510 9.26 -24.81 -11.88
C ALA A 510 10.25 -23.65 -12.14
N LYS A 511 10.87 -23.59 -13.32
CA LYS A 511 11.73 -22.47 -13.74
C LYS A 511 10.94 -21.16 -13.82
N MET A 512 9.75 -21.19 -14.42
CA MET A 512 8.87 -20.01 -14.51
C MET A 512 8.52 -19.47 -13.12
N MET A 513 8.11 -20.34 -12.20
CA MET A 513 7.75 -19.91 -10.84
C MET A 513 8.96 -19.47 -10.03
N SER A 514 10.13 -20.07 -10.26
CA SER A 514 11.38 -19.59 -9.66
C SER A 514 11.75 -18.20 -10.16
N ALA A 515 11.58 -17.92 -11.45
CA ALA A 515 11.75 -16.57 -12.01
C ALA A 515 10.73 -15.59 -11.41
N LEU A 516 9.44 -15.97 -11.33
CA LEU A 516 8.41 -15.17 -10.67
C LEU A 516 8.78 -14.85 -9.22
N ASN A 517 9.26 -15.85 -8.46
CA ASN A 517 9.70 -15.67 -7.09
C ASN A 517 10.82 -14.64 -6.95
N GLU A 518 11.75 -14.62 -7.91
CA GLU A 518 12.86 -13.66 -7.93
C GLU A 518 12.34 -12.23 -8.06
N TYR A 519 11.35 -11.99 -8.93
CA TYR A 519 10.71 -10.68 -9.04
C TYR A 519 9.91 -10.30 -7.79
N VAL A 520 9.13 -11.24 -7.23
CA VAL A 520 8.35 -10.98 -6.01
C VAL A 520 9.25 -10.60 -4.83
N ARG A 521 10.45 -11.21 -4.75
CA ARG A 521 11.46 -10.97 -3.71
C ARG A 521 12.49 -9.89 -4.07
N ALA A 522 12.27 -9.16 -5.16
CA ALA A 522 13.13 -8.05 -5.52
C ALA A 522 13.11 -6.95 -4.42
N PRO A 523 14.19 -6.18 -4.24
CA PRO A 523 14.29 -5.17 -3.17
C PRO A 523 13.12 -4.16 -3.17
N GLU A 524 12.65 -3.77 -4.35
CA GLU A 524 11.54 -2.84 -4.52
C GLU A 524 10.15 -3.45 -4.30
N ASN A 525 10.03 -4.76 -4.06
CA ASN A 525 8.77 -5.48 -3.86
C ASN A 525 8.61 -5.99 -2.43
N LEU A 526 8.59 -7.32 -2.26
CA LEU A 526 8.37 -8.00 -0.99
C LEU A 526 9.60 -8.85 -0.67
N PRO A 527 10.75 -8.21 -0.36
CA PRO A 527 12.03 -8.90 -0.29
C PRO A 527 11.97 -10.11 0.65
N TYR A 528 11.18 -10.02 1.72
CA TYR A 528 11.05 -11.04 2.75
C TYR A 528 9.79 -11.91 2.66
N LEU A 529 8.95 -11.75 1.62
CA LEU A 529 7.66 -12.44 1.38
C LEU A 529 6.58 -12.28 2.46
N SER A 530 6.94 -12.18 3.73
CA SER A 530 6.04 -12.00 4.86
C SER A 530 5.98 -10.57 5.36
N THR A 531 6.94 -9.74 4.97
CA THR A 531 7.08 -8.34 5.39
C THR A 531 7.54 -7.47 4.22
N TRP A 532 7.18 -6.19 4.26
CA TRP A 532 7.62 -5.15 3.31
C TRP A 532 8.86 -4.38 3.81
N LEU A 533 9.49 -4.89 4.86
CA LEU A 533 10.68 -4.27 5.43
C LEU A 533 11.79 -4.26 4.39
N ARG A 534 12.35 -3.09 4.10
CA ARG A 534 13.41 -2.94 3.10
C ARG A 534 14.38 -1.82 3.43
N LEU A 535 15.50 -1.83 2.73
CA LEU A 535 16.43 -0.71 2.67
C LEU A 535 15.98 0.26 1.58
N ASP A 536 16.44 1.50 1.68
CA ASP A 536 16.22 2.53 0.66
C ASP A 536 17.13 2.38 -0.57
N ASP A 537 17.96 1.33 -0.61
CA ASP A 537 18.80 0.98 -1.74
C ASP A 537 18.51 -0.44 -2.28
N ASP A 538 19.31 -0.87 -3.26
CA ASP A 538 19.12 -2.16 -3.91
C ASP A 538 19.66 -3.35 -3.08
N LYS A 539 20.21 -3.10 -1.89
CA LYS A 539 20.63 -4.20 -1.01
C LYS A 539 19.40 -4.81 -0.37
N ARG A 540 19.45 -6.14 -0.27
CA ARG A 540 18.51 -6.89 0.55
C ARG A 540 18.92 -6.92 2.01
N TYR A 541 20.22 -7.13 2.26
CA TYR A 541 20.78 -7.34 3.59
C TYR A 541 21.88 -6.33 3.92
N THR A 542 22.11 -6.09 5.21
CA THR A 542 23.26 -5.33 5.72
C THR A 542 24.12 -6.17 6.66
N HIS A 543 25.31 -5.68 6.97
CA HIS A 543 26.16 -6.25 8.01
C HIS A 543 25.87 -5.60 9.37
N PRO A 544 25.94 -6.32 10.50
CA PRO A 544 25.78 -5.72 11.83
C PRO A 544 26.69 -4.51 12.10
N ASP A 545 27.88 -4.44 11.49
CA ASP A 545 28.80 -3.28 11.62
C ASP A 545 28.28 -1.99 10.95
N GLU A 546 27.29 -2.07 10.05
CA GLU A 546 26.65 -0.89 9.44
C GLU A 546 25.66 -0.21 10.42
N TRP A 547 25.38 -0.83 11.57
CA TRP A 547 24.42 -0.30 12.54
C TRP A 547 25.10 0.36 13.73
N ILE A 548 24.58 1.51 14.12
CA ILE A 548 24.92 2.15 15.39
C ILE A 548 24.21 1.39 16.51
N ASN A 549 24.95 1.09 17.57
CA ASN A 549 24.42 0.47 18.78
C ASN A 549 23.60 1.51 19.57
N SER A 550 22.36 1.19 19.92
CA SER A 550 21.43 2.09 20.63
C SER A 550 21.94 2.56 22.00
N ALA A 551 22.88 1.84 22.64
CA ALA A 551 23.54 2.29 23.87
C ALA A 551 24.39 3.54 23.66
N GLU A 552 24.90 3.78 22.46
CA GLU A 552 25.62 5.01 22.11
C GLU A 552 24.71 6.24 22.23
N CYS A 553 23.40 6.09 21.99
CA CYS A 553 22.45 7.18 22.15
C CYS A 553 22.32 7.63 23.61
N SER A 554 22.67 6.78 24.59
CA SER A 554 22.49 7.05 26.02
C SER A 554 23.40 8.15 26.57
N ASP A 555 24.50 8.47 25.86
CA ASP A 555 25.44 9.53 26.23
C ASP A 555 24.78 10.93 26.18
N CYS A 556 23.88 11.14 25.22
CA CYS A 556 23.13 12.39 25.04
C CYS A 556 21.64 12.26 25.41
N HIS A 557 21.06 11.07 25.33
CA HIS A 557 19.61 10.84 25.50
C HIS A 557 19.31 9.93 26.71
N THR A 558 19.96 10.14 27.84
CA THR A 558 19.91 9.22 28.99
C THR A 558 18.48 8.90 29.44
N THR A 559 17.64 9.91 29.67
CA THR A 559 16.23 9.70 30.06
C THR A 559 15.46 8.88 29.02
N ILE A 560 15.61 9.19 27.74
CA ILE A 560 14.90 8.47 26.66
C ILE A 560 15.39 7.03 26.56
N TYR A 561 16.70 6.82 26.63
CA TYR A 561 17.31 5.49 26.58
C TYR A 561 16.84 4.62 27.74
N ASP A 562 16.82 5.14 28.97
CA ASP A 562 16.37 4.39 30.14
C ASP A 562 14.88 4.00 30.02
N GLN A 563 14.04 4.89 29.48
CA GLN A 563 12.64 4.59 29.19
C GLN A 563 12.49 3.48 28.13
N TRP A 564 13.27 3.56 27.04
CA TRP A 564 13.24 2.60 25.94
C TRP A 564 13.80 1.22 26.33
N ALA A 565 14.94 1.17 27.04
CA ALA A 565 15.64 -0.07 27.39
C ALA A 565 14.75 -1.01 28.22
N ASP A 566 13.97 -0.44 29.14
CA ASP A 566 13.02 -1.17 29.99
C ASP A 566 11.62 -1.30 29.36
N SER A 567 11.44 -0.82 28.12
CA SER A 567 10.17 -0.93 27.39
C SER A 567 9.98 -2.31 26.75
N ASN A 568 8.77 -2.62 26.29
CA ASN A 568 8.56 -3.81 25.47
C ASN A 568 9.09 -3.65 24.04
N HIS A 569 9.50 -2.46 23.60
CA HIS A 569 10.05 -2.21 22.28
C HIS A 569 11.59 -2.25 22.26
N GLY A 570 12.21 -2.02 23.42
CA GLY A 570 13.67 -2.13 23.57
C GLY A 570 14.15 -3.58 23.50
N MET A 571 15.25 -3.86 24.19
CA MET A 571 16.05 -5.09 24.04
C MET A 571 15.35 -6.43 24.35
N ASN A 572 14.06 -6.42 24.73
CA ASN A 572 13.38 -7.57 25.33
C ASN A 572 12.03 -7.92 24.67
N MET A 573 11.87 -7.58 23.38
CA MET A 573 10.78 -8.11 22.54
C MET A 573 10.81 -9.65 22.43
N ASP A 574 11.94 -10.27 22.72
CA ASP A 574 12.23 -11.69 22.65
C ASP A 574 11.93 -12.45 23.96
N HIS A 575 11.06 -11.91 24.82
CA HIS A 575 10.67 -12.56 26.06
C HIS A 575 10.20 -14.03 25.85
N PRO A 576 10.27 -14.92 26.86
CA PRO A 576 10.01 -16.36 26.67
C PRO A 576 8.68 -16.73 26.00
N TYR A 577 7.61 -15.94 26.20
CA TYR A 577 6.32 -16.20 25.54
C TYR A 577 6.37 -15.95 24.02
N TYR A 578 7.18 -15.00 23.56
CA TYR A 578 7.39 -14.72 22.15
C TYR A 578 8.26 -15.83 21.56
N ARG A 579 9.44 -16.12 22.17
CA ARG A 579 10.33 -17.20 21.73
C ARG A 579 9.61 -18.54 21.63
N PHE A 580 8.83 -18.91 22.67
CA PHE A 580 7.98 -20.10 22.65
C PHE A 580 7.07 -20.16 21.42
N HIS A 581 6.48 -19.04 21.06
CA HIS A 581 5.50 -18.96 20.00
C HIS A 581 6.15 -18.93 18.61
N GLU A 582 7.24 -18.20 18.47
CA GLU A 582 8.09 -18.18 17.28
C GLU A 582 8.65 -19.58 17.00
N ASP A 583 9.22 -20.25 18.01
CA ASP A 583 9.74 -21.62 17.89
C ASP A 583 8.63 -22.61 17.57
N PHE A 584 7.45 -22.43 18.17
CA PHE A 584 6.30 -23.24 17.82
C PHE A 584 5.88 -23.02 16.35
N ALA A 585 5.87 -21.78 15.87
CA ALA A 585 5.57 -21.45 14.48
C ALA A 585 6.60 -22.06 13.53
N ALA A 586 7.90 -21.84 13.78
CA ALA A 586 9.01 -22.40 13.01
C ALA A 586 8.94 -23.93 12.95
N LYS A 587 8.71 -24.60 14.08
CA LYS A 587 8.54 -26.05 14.15
C LYS A 587 7.36 -26.56 13.32
N THR A 588 6.29 -25.77 13.20
CA THR A 588 5.08 -26.18 12.49
C THR A 588 5.02 -25.76 11.02
N GLU A 589 5.67 -24.66 10.64
CA GLU A 589 5.57 -24.04 9.31
C GLU A 589 6.90 -24.00 8.56
N GLY A 590 8.05 -24.06 9.24
CA GLY A 590 9.39 -23.95 8.68
C GLY A 590 10.17 -22.75 9.25
N GLU A 591 11.50 -22.82 9.23
CA GLU A 591 12.40 -21.80 9.83
C GLU A 591 12.24 -20.41 9.20
N GLU A 592 11.92 -20.32 7.91
CA GLU A 592 11.69 -19.06 7.20
C GLU A 592 10.47 -18.31 7.74
N PHE A 593 9.51 -19.00 8.36
CA PHE A 593 8.32 -18.38 8.92
C PHE A 593 8.64 -17.41 10.06
N ARG A 594 9.81 -17.55 10.69
CA ARG A 594 10.30 -16.62 11.72
C ARG A 594 10.34 -15.18 11.23
N VAL A 595 10.58 -14.96 9.93
CA VAL A 595 10.68 -13.62 9.35
C VAL A 595 9.37 -12.83 9.50
N LEU A 596 8.21 -13.49 9.47
CA LEU A 596 6.92 -12.85 9.76
C LEU A 596 6.91 -12.26 11.17
N CYS A 597 7.33 -13.03 12.16
CA CYS A 597 7.38 -12.60 13.56
C CYS A 597 8.45 -11.53 13.78
N ARG A 598 9.66 -11.80 13.25
CA ARG A 598 10.85 -10.94 13.43
C ARG A 598 10.73 -9.62 12.70
N GLY A 599 9.91 -9.48 11.67
CA GLY A 599 9.63 -8.19 11.03
C GLY A 599 9.27 -7.12 12.06
N CYS A 600 8.31 -7.43 12.93
CA CYS A 600 7.90 -6.50 13.98
C CYS A 600 8.75 -6.62 15.26
N HIS A 601 9.19 -7.83 15.61
CA HIS A 601 9.79 -8.13 16.91
C HIS A 601 11.32 -8.08 16.96
N ALA A 602 12.01 -8.18 15.83
CA ALA A 602 13.46 -8.09 15.70
C ALA A 602 13.88 -7.67 14.28
N PRO A 603 13.41 -6.51 13.80
CA PRO A 603 13.59 -6.09 12.40
C PRO A 603 15.05 -6.02 11.95
N GLN A 604 15.96 -5.61 12.86
CA GLN A 604 17.38 -5.55 12.55
C GLN A 604 17.95 -6.95 12.23
N MET A 605 17.49 -8.00 12.91
CA MET A 605 17.87 -9.38 12.57
C MET A 605 17.40 -9.76 11.17
N VAL A 606 16.20 -9.33 10.77
CA VAL A 606 15.69 -9.58 9.41
C VAL A 606 16.57 -8.91 8.36
N ILE A 607 16.87 -7.62 8.53
CA ILE A 607 17.70 -6.85 7.59
C ILE A 607 19.17 -7.31 7.60
N ASN A 608 19.71 -7.78 8.73
CA ASN A 608 21.06 -8.36 8.78
C ASN A 608 21.13 -9.77 8.19
N GLY A 609 19.98 -10.38 7.85
CA GLY A 609 19.92 -11.79 7.47
C GLY A 609 20.28 -12.74 8.61
N ASP A 610 20.16 -12.29 9.85
CA ASP A 610 20.50 -13.02 11.07
C ASP A 610 19.40 -14.02 11.42
N LYS A 611 19.71 -15.29 11.22
CA LYS A 611 18.85 -16.44 11.51
C LYS A 611 19.13 -17.08 12.87
N GLY A 612 20.02 -16.48 13.67
CA GLY A 612 20.40 -17.01 14.98
C GLY A 612 19.23 -17.10 15.96
N PRO A 613 19.40 -17.88 17.04
CA PRO A 613 18.45 -17.91 18.14
C PRO A 613 18.48 -16.60 18.95
N MET A 614 17.35 -16.25 19.56
CA MET A 614 17.26 -15.10 20.45
C MET A 614 17.78 -15.45 21.87
N THR A 615 19.10 -15.71 22.01
CA THR A 615 19.76 -16.03 23.29
C THR A 615 20.96 -15.17 23.72
N ASP A 616 21.60 -14.44 22.80
CA ASP A 616 22.89 -13.76 23.00
C ASP A 616 22.85 -12.37 23.68
N PHE A 617 21.71 -11.67 23.69
CA PHE A 617 21.52 -10.35 24.29
C PHE A 617 20.08 -10.19 24.79
N GLY A 618 19.84 -9.58 25.96
CA GLY A 618 18.50 -9.47 26.52
C GLY A 618 18.04 -10.72 27.25
N ASP A 619 17.48 -10.54 28.44
CA ASP A 619 16.56 -11.50 29.06
C ASP A 619 15.38 -10.74 29.67
N MET A 620 14.30 -11.45 30.03
CA MET A 620 13.09 -10.80 30.54
C MET A 620 13.29 -10.01 31.86
N TRP A 621 14.43 -10.18 32.54
CA TRP A 621 14.82 -9.52 33.78
C TRP A 621 15.81 -8.39 33.57
N GLU A 622 16.41 -8.27 32.38
CA GLU A 622 17.43 -7.25 32.08
C GLU A 622 16.86 -5.83 32.28
N LYS A 623 17.65 -4.99 32.96
CA LYS A 623 17.32 -3.60 33.25
C LYS A 623 18.34 -2.66 32.64
N GLY A 624 17.88 -1.56 32.05
CA GLY A 624 18.74 -0.47 31.59
C GLY A 624 19.70 -0.83 30.45
N GLY A 625 19.43 -1.92 29.71
CA GLY A 625 20.17 -2.32 28.50
C GLY A 625 21.64 -2.67 28.75
N VAL A 626 21.94 -3.30 29.90
CA VAL A 626 23.32 -3.64 30.30
C VAL A 626 24.03 -4.47 29.24
N SER A 627 23.39 -5.47 28.64
CA SER A 627 24.03 -6.32 27.63
C SER A 627 24.43 -5.52 26.39
N LEU A 628 23.61 -4.53 26.02
CA LEU A 628 23.88 -3.63 24.90
C LEU A 628 25.01 -2.63 25.22
N LYS A 629 25.03 -2.09 26.45
CA LYS A 629 26.11 -1.23 26.96
C LYS A 629 27.44 -1.97 27.02
N GLU A 630 27.44 -3.23 27.46
CA GLU A 630 28.64 -4.08 27.47
C GLU A 630 29.14 -4.36 26.05
N ALA A 631 28.23 -4.65 25.10
CA ALA A 631 28.62 -4.82 23.71
C ALA A 631 29.26 -3.54 23.13
N PHE A 632 28.65 -2.38 23.39
CA PHE A 632 29.18 -1.08 22.97
C PHE A 632 30.55 -0.79 23.57
N ALA A 633 30.74 -0.99 24.88
CA ALA A 633 32.00 -0.77 25.57
C ALA A 633 33.15 -1.63 25.01
N HIS A 634 32.85 -2.81 24.47
CA HIS A 634 33.82 -3.71 23.83
C HIS A 634 33.90 -3.53 22.30
N GLY A 635 33.18 -2.57 21.71
CA GLY A 635 33.14 -2.36 20.26
C GLY A 635 32.57 -3.57 19.49
N LYS A 636 31.68 -4.35 20.13
CA LYS A 636 31.02 -5.51 19.53
C LYS A 636 29.75 -5.07 18.80
N SER A 637 29.70 -5.28 17.50
CA SER A 637 28.49 -5.07 16.69
C SER A 637 27.42 -6.09 17.04
N VAL A 638 26.16 -5.67 16.97
CA VAL A 638 25.01 -6.46 17.40
C VAL A 638 23.85 -6.35 16.41
N SER A 639 23.12 -7.45 16.24
CA SER A 639 21.73 -7.39 15.76
C SER A 639 20.84 -7.17 16.99
N GLU A 640 20.38 -5.95 17.22
CA GLU A 640 19.50 -5.66 18.35
C GLU A 640 18.19 -6.43 18.23
N ARG A 641 17.68 -6.82 19.40
CA ARG A 641 16.42 -7.53 19.54
C ARG A 641 15.37 -6.53 19.96
N GLY A 642 14.22 -6.58 19.31
CA GLY A 642 13.26 -5.49 19.35
C GLY A 642 13.56 -4.38 18.37
N THR A 643 12.91 -3.25 18.59
CA THR A 643 12.98 -2.08 17.73
C THR A 643 13.98 -1.10 18.32
N GLY A 644 15.22 -1.20 17.83
CA GLY A 644 16.35 -0.33 18.19
C GLY A 644 16.11 1.15 17.90
N CYS A 645 16.87 2.02 18.56
CA CYS A 645 16.81 3.47 18.36
C CYS A 645 17.01 3.81 16.88
N VAL A 646 18.08 3.30 16.28
CA VAL A 646 18.44 3.59 14.88
C VAL A 646 17.40 3.04 13.92
N PHE A 647 16.87 1.85 14.15
CA PHE A 647 15.81 1.28 13.33
C PHE A 647 14.59 2.22 13.28
N CYS A 648 14.08 2.65 14.44
CA CYS A 648 12.95 3.56 14.50
C CYS A 648 13.29 4.94 13.92
N HIS A 649 14.46 5.49 14.30
CA HIS A 649 14.89 6.84 13.97
C HIS A 649 15.43 7.01 12.55
N ARG A 650 15.52 5.92 11.78
CA ARG A 650 15.95 5.94 10.37
C ARG A 650 14.91 5.35 9.41
N VAL A 651 13.68 5.18 9.86
CA VAL A 651 12.56 4.95 8.94
C VAL A 651 12.34 6.19 8.10
N THR A 652 12.57 6.07 6.79
CA THR A 652 12.38 7.16 5.82
C THR A 652 10.99 7.14 5.21
N LYS A 653 10.29 6.01 5.25
CA LYS A 653 8.98 5.86 4.61
C LYS A 653 8.16 4.75 5.24
N ALA A 654 6.85 4.99 5.38
CA ALA A 654 5.87 3.92 5.54
C ALA A 654 5.29 3.59 4.16
N GLU A 655 5.35 2.33 3.78
CA GLU A 655 4.86 1.84 2.49
C GLU A 655 3.33 1.79 2.46
N ASN A 656 2.70 1.72 3.65
CA ASN A 656 1.24 1.76 3.80
C ASN A 656 0.55 0.64 2.98
N ALA A 657 1.19 -0.53 2.93
CA ALA A 657 0.75 -1.75 2.29
C ALA A 657 -0.35 -2.49 3.08
N GLY A 658 -0.60 -2.08 4.33
CA GLY A 658 -1.62 -2.64 5.21
C GLY A 658 -1.08 -3.41 6.41
N GLY A 659 0.20 -3.26 6.74
CA GLY A 659 0.82 -3.88 7.91
C GLY A 659 2.00 -4.81 7.60
N ASN A 660 2.37 -5.65 8.58
CA ASN A 660 3.51 -6.59 8.52
C ASN A 660 4.86 -5.89 8.22
N THR A 661 5.19 -4.85 8.97
CA THR A 661 6.43 -4.07 8.89
C THR A 661 6.63 -3.43 7.52
N ASP A 662 5.61 -2.74 7.03
CA ASP A 662 5.60 -2.07 5.74
C ASP A 662 6.29 -0.69 5.77
N MET A 663 7.62 -0.72 5.85
CA MET A 663 8.47 0.46 5.95
C MET A 663 9.83 0.32 5.24
N THR A 664 10.42 1.46 4.90
CA THR A 664 11.78 1.59 4.37
C THR A 664 12.70 2.27 5.38
N VAL A 665 13.90 1.73 5.55
CA VAL A 665 14.92 2.19 6.51
C VAL A 665 16.20 2.59 5.76
N ASN A 666 16.78 3.75 6.09
CA ASN A 666 18.06 4.21 5.53
C ASN A 666 19.18 4.11 6.58
N ILE A 667 20.25 3.38 6.31
CA ILE A 667 21.39 3.27 7.25
C ILE A 667 22.73 3.82 6.74
N LYS A 668 22.78 4.50 5.59
CA LYS A 668 24.04 4.81 4.89
C LYS A 668 24.31 6.30 4.72
N ASP A 669 23.29 7.07 4.40
CA ASP A 669 23.45 8.46 3.96
C ASP A 669 23.01 9.40 5.07
N ARG A 670 23.86 9.48 6.10
CA ARG A 670 23.77 10.53 7.13
C ARG A 670 24.99 11.43 7.00
N ASP A 671 24.78 12.73 7.16
CA ASP A 671 25.92 13.63 7.24
C ASP A 671 26.70 13.33 8.52
N SER A 672 27.95 12.91 8.37
CA SER A 672 28.83 12.60 9.49
C SER A 672 29.48 13.85 10.06
N TYR A 673 29.65 13.90 11.38
CA TYR A 673 30.43 14.92 12.05
C TYR A 673 31.94 14.62 11.94
N VAL A 674 32.78 15.65 12.02
CA VAL A 674 34.24 15.43 11.96
C VAL A 674 34.65 14.56 13.15
N PHE A 675 35.32 13.44 12.85
CA PHE A 675 35.75 12.43 13.80
C PHE A 675 34.66 11.55 14.42
N GLU A 676 33.47 11.48 13.82
CA GLU A 676 32.39 10.66 14.36
C GLU A 676 32.74 9.17 14.45
N ASP A 677 33.43 8.62 13.45
CA ASP A 677 33.88 7.22 13.46
C ASP A 677 35.26 7.02 14.13
N ALA A 678 35.79 8.06 14.79
CA ALA A 678 37.10 7.97 15.40
C ALA A 678 37.09 7.07 16.65
N LYS A 679 37.93 6.04 16.67
CA LYS A 679 38.10 5.15 17.83
C LYS A 679 38.84 5.80 19.01
N ASN A 680 39.43 6.97 18.81
CA ASN A 680 40.15 7.70 19.85
C ASN A 680 39.17 8.54 20.67
N SER A 681 39.16 8.35 21.99
CA SER A 681 38.20 9.00 22.91
C SER A 681 38.22 10.53 22.86
N MET A 682 39.37 11.17 22.61
CA MET A 682 39.47 12.64 22.48
C MET A 682 38.81 13.13 21.19
N LEU A 683 39.03 12.41 20.08
CA LEU A 683 38.42 12.74 18.80
C LEU A 683 36.91 12.48 18.81
N LYS A 684 36.48 11.38 19.46
CA LYS A 684 35.06 11.08 19.66
C LYS A 684 34.35 12.14 20.52
N TRP A 685 34.98 12.56 21.62
CA TRP A 685 34.50 13.69 22.42
C TRP A 685 34.34 14.98 21.60
N LEU A 686 35.27 15.26 20.68
CA LEU A 686 35.18 16.43 19.81
C LEU A 686 34.01 16.30 18.81
N SER A 687 33.73 15.10 18.29
CA SER A 687 32.53 14.83 17.49
C SER A 687 31.24 15.08 18.27
N GLU A 688 31.14 14.56 19.50
CA GLU A 688 29.98 14.75 20.38
C GLU A 688 29.71 16.24 20.68
N LYS A 689 30.76 17.05 20.85
CA LYS A 689 30.61 18.52 21.01
C LYS A 689 30.13 19.19 19.73
N GLN A 690 30.52 18.71 18.55
CA GLN A 690 30.00 19.23 17.28
C GLN A 690 28.50 18.93 17.12
N ILE A 691 28.05 17.72 17.48
CA ILE A 691 26.62 17.35 17.47
C ILE A 691 25.81 18.32 18.33
N ASN A 692 26.26 18.57 19.56
CA ASN A 692 25.61 19.50 20.48
C ASN A 692 25.62 20.96 19.97
N ALA A 693 26.65 21.37 19.24
CA ALA A 693 26.75 22.71 18.67
C ALA A 693 25.90 22.90 17.39
N MET A 694 25.65 21.82 16.63
CA MET A 694 24.90 21.84 15.37
C MET A 694 23.80 20.75 15.35
N PRO A 695 22.78 20.85 16.22
CA PRO A 695 21.79 19.78 16.43
C PRO A 695 20.79 19.60 15.28
N GLU A 696 20.61 20.59 14.40
CA GLU A 696 19.65 20.49 13.30
C GLU A 696 20.04 19.42 12.27
N GLN A 697 21.34 19.26 11.99
CA GLN A 697 21.83 18.22 11.08
C GLN A 697 21.61 16.80 11.65
N HIS A 698 21.88 16.62 12.96
CA HIS A 698 21.56 15.40 13.68
C HIS A 698 20.06 15.10 13.62
N LYS A 699 19.21 16.09 13.89
CA LYS A 699 17.75 15.95 13.83
C LYS A 699 17.27 15.58 12.43
N ALA A 700 17.79 16.22 11.38
CA ALA A 700 17.46 15.86 9.99
C ALA A 700 17.89 14.43 9.64
N SER A 701 18.99 13.96 10.23
CA SER A 701 19.49 12.60 10.04
C SER A 701 18.70 11.55 10.82
N TYR A 702 17.98 11.88 11.89
CA TYR A 702 17.30 10.87 12.73
C TYR A 702 15.80 11.13 12.90
N SER A 703 15.22 11.96 12.04
CA SER A 703 13.81 12.32 12.12
C SER A 703 13.18 12.51 10.76
N ASN A 704 12.13 11.73 10.50
CA ASN A 704 11.20 12.01 9.41
C ASN A 704 10.02 12.82 9.97
N PRO A 705 9.96 14.14 9.73
CA PRO A 705 8.91 14.99 10.29
C PRO A 705 7.50 14.67 9.78
N GLU A 706 7.38 14.10 8.57
CA GLU A 706 6.09 13.71 8.01
C GLU A 706 5.54 12.45 8.66
N LEU A 707 6.42 11.53 9.07
CA LEU A 707 6.03 10.22 9.58
C LEU A 707 5.90 10.20 11.11
N TYR A 708 6.78 10.90 11.84
CA TYR A 708 6.87 10.80 13.31
C TYR A 708 5.73 11.49 14.07
N GLN A 709 4.80 12.12 13.37
CA GLN A 709 3.57 12.65 13.96
C GLN A 709 2.34 11.82 13.56
N SER A 710 2.52 10.84 12.67
CA SER A 710 1.43 10.08 12.07
C SER A 710 1.25 8.74 12.78
N SER A 711 0.00 8.39 13.10
CA SER A 711 -0.36 7.05 13.55
C SER A 711 -0.01 5.96 12.51
N LEU A 712 0.18 6.33 11.23
CA LEU A 712 0.64 5.43 10.18
C LEU A 712 2.01 4.81 10.51
N TYR A 713 2.87 5.54 11.23
CA TYR A 713 4.15 5.01 11.69
C TYR A 713 3.98 3.74 12.51
N CYS A 714 3.05 3.77 13.47
CA CYS A 714 2.73 2.64 14.33
C CYS A 714 1.95 1.54 13.57
N ALA A 715 1.10 1.93 12.61
CA ALA A 715 0.28 1.00 11.83
C ALA A 715 1.12 -0.05 11.10
N THR A 716 2.37 0.27 10.78
CA THR A 716 3.28 -0.63 10.06
C THR A 716 3.50 -1.96 10.79
N CYS A 717 3.57 -1.95 12.11
CA CYS A 717 3.70 -3.15 12.95
C CYS A 717 2.40 -3.49 13.70
N HIS A 718 1.55 -2.51 13.97
CA HIS A 718 0.30 -2.70 14.75
C HIS A 718 -0.94 -3.00 13.90
N ASN A 719 -0.77 -3.16 12.59
CA ASN A 719 -1.70 -3.85 11.72
C ASN A 719 -1.01 -5.14 11.22
N GLU A 720 -1.65 -6.30 11.43
CA GLU A 720 -1.08 -7.60 11.10
C GLU A 720 -2.13 -8.48 10.44
N PHE A 721 -1.77 -9.01 9.27
CA PHE A 721 -2.55 -10.03 8.60
C PHE A 721 -1.72 -11.30 8.42
N THR A 722 -2.41 -12.44 8.42
CA THR A 722 -1.81 -13.71 8.02
C THR A 722 -1.30 -13.58 6.60
N THR A 723 0.01 -13.71 6.41
CA THR A 723 0.56 -13.68 5.07
C THR A 723 -0.12 -14.79 4.24
N GLY A 724 -0.65 -14.38 3.10
CA GLY A 724 -1.35 -15.25 2.20
C GLY A 724 -2.85 -15.25 2.29
N GLN A 725 -3.39 -15.81 3.37
CA GLN A 725 -4.82 -15.79 3.65
C GLN A 725 -5.39 -14.37 3.65
N GLY A 726 -4.56 -13.36 3.93
CA GLY A 726 -4.94 -11.95 4.00
C GLY A 726 -5.90 -11.69 5.14
N ALA A 727 -6.06 -12.62 6.09
CA ALA A 727 -6.98 -12.45 7.19
C ALA A 727 -6.35 -11.54 8.23
N ASN A 728 -7.02 -10.42 8.53
CA ASN A 728 -6.53 -9.48 9.51
C ASN A 728 -6.70 -10.06 10.94
N ILE A 729 -5.57 -10.30 11.60
CA ILE A 729 -5.49 -10.92 12.93
C ILE A 729 -5.49 -9.83 13.99
N ASN A 730 -4.69 -8.78 13.76
CA ASN A 730 -4.54 -7.62 14.62
C ASN A 730 -4.78 -6.35 13.81
N ASP A 731 -5.90 -5.66 14.07
CA ASP A 731 -6.34 -4.49 13.30
C ASP A 731 -6.47 -3.27 14.21
N ASN A 732 -5.57 -3.10 15.18
CA ASN A 732 -5.67 -1.99 16.15
C ASN A 732 -5.69 -0.63 15.44
N PHE A 733 -4.97 -0.49 14.31
CA PHE A 733 -5.00 0.72 13.50
C PHE A 733 -6.34 0.93 12.80
N GLY A 734 -6.94 -0.11 12.20
CA GLY A 734 -8.28 -0.02 11.61
C GLY A 734 -9.37 0.25 12.67
N GLU A 735 -9.24 -0.34 13.86
CA GLU A 735 -10.08 -0.05 15.02
C GLU A 735 -9.95 1.43 15.44
N TRP A 736 -8.73 2.00 15.44
CA TRP A 736 -8.49 3.43 15.66
C TRP A 736 -9.07 4.32 14.58
N LEU A 737 -8.89 3.96 13.31
CA LEU A 737 -9.48 4.71 12.20
C LEU A 737 -11.01 4.81 12.32
N ALA A 738 -11.66 3.78 12.83
CA ALA A 738 -13.10 3.72 13.06
C ALA A 738 -13.55 4.33 14.41
N SER A 739 -12.60 4.68 15.28
CA SER A 739 -12.88 5.15 16.63
C SER A 739 -13.26 6.65 16.67
N PRO A 740 -13.88 7.12 17.77
CA PRO A 740 -14.06 8.54 18.02
C PRO A 740 -12.74 9.32 18.12
N PHE A 741 -11.60 8.67 18.37
CA PHE A 741 -10.30 9.34 18.54
C PHE A 741 -9.61 9.68 17.22
N ASN A 742 -10.03 9.08 16.10
CA ASN A 742 -9.61 9.51 14.77
C ASN A 742 -10.53 10.63 14.26
N ALA A 743 -10.43 11.81 14.88
CA ALA A 743 -11.24 12.98 14.54
C ALA A 743 -10.37 14.14 13.98
N PRO A 744 -9.69 14.02 12.84
CA PRO A 744 -8.70 15.00 12.37
C PRO A 744 -9.22 16.45 12.23
N ASN A 745 -10.55 16.64 12.17
CA ASN A 745 -11.20 17.95 12.12
C ASN A 745 -11.57 18.53 13.50
N ASP A 746 -11.37 17.78 14.59
CA ASP A 746 -11.58 18.23 15.97
C ASP A 746 -10.32 17.92 16.82
N PRO A 747 -9.40 18.89 16.97
CA PRO A 747 -8.15 18.69 17.73
C PRO A 747 -8.33 18.32 19.20
N LYS A 748 -9.50 18.57 19.81
CA LYS A 748 -9.77 18.16 21.20
C LYS A 748 -10.06 16.67 21.27
N GLN A 749 -10.73 16.14 20.26
CA GLN A 749 -11.11 14.74 20.17
C GLN A 749 -10.04 13.89 19.48
N HIS A 750 -9.28 14.47 18.53
CA HIS A 750 -8.25 13.77 17.80
C HIS A 750 -7.08 13.39 18.72
N LYS A 751 -6.84 12.10 18.89
CA LYS A 751 -5.67 11.56 19.60
C LYS A 751 -4.99 10.53 18.72
N THR A 752 -3.72 10.77 18.41
CA THR A 752 -2.90 9.82 17.66
C THR A 752 -2.40 8.70 18.57
N CYS A 753 -1.84 7.63 17.99
CA CYS A 753 -1.16 6.59 18.76
C CYS A 753 -0.07 7.17 19.68
N ILE A 754 0.63 8.20 19.20
CA ILE A 754 1.75 8.87 19.90
C ILE A 754 1.23 9.71 21.06
N ASP A 755 0.07 10.34 20.94
CA ASP A 755 -0.51 11.14 22.02
C ASP A 755 -0.92 10.29 23.22
N CYS A 756 -1.31 9.02 23.00
CA CYS A 756 -1.69 8.11 24.08
C CYS A 756 -0.53 7.24 24.57
N HIS A 757 0.34 6.72 23.69
CA HIS A 757 1.35 5.72 24.04
C HIS A 757 2.76 6.29 24.27
N MET A 758 3.02 7.52 23.82
CA MET A 758 4.28 8.25 24.05
C MET A 758 4.07 9.51 24.90
N THR A 759 3.08 9.48 25.79
CA THR A 759 2.84 10.52 26.81
C THR A 759 3.60 10.22 28.10
N GLN A 760 3.96 11.26 28.85
CA GLN A 760 4.45 11.10 30.22
C GLN A 760 3.29 10.89 31.22
N ASP A 761 2.10 11.41 30.91
CA ASP A 761 0.90 11.24 31.74
C ASP A 761 -0.12 10.37 31.00
N VAL A 762 -0.20 9.10 31.42
CA VAL A 762 -1.14 8.11 30.86
C VAL A 762 -2.53 8.18 31.49
N THR A 763 -2.71 9.03 32.50
CA THR A 763 -4.01 9.24 33.15
C THR A 763 -4.79 10.42 32.56
N ASP A 764 -4.09 11.36 31.95
CA ASP A 764 -4.65 12.50 31.22
C ASP A 764 -3.84 12.78 29.94
N PHE A 765 -4.39 12.40 28.79
CA PHE A 765 -3.75 12.58 27.49
C PHE A 765 -3.71 14.05 27.01
N ASP A 766 -4.43 14.96 27.67
CA ASP A 766 -4.35 16.39 27.42
C ASP A 766 -3.27 17.09 28.24
N ASN A 767 -2.79 16.44 29.31
CA ASN A 767 -1.74 16.96 30.16
C ASN A 767 -0.34 16.81 29.51
N LYS A 768 0.12 17.89 28.86
CA LYS A 768 1.45 17.94 28.24
C LYS A 768 2.52 18.19 29.29
N VAL A 769 3.34 17.18 29.56
CA VAL A 769 4.45 17.26 30.51
C VAL A 769 5.72 17.72 29.80
N GLY A 770 6.28 18.84 30.26
CA GLY A 770 7.54 19.37 29.71
C GLY A 770 8.76 18.59 30.19
N GLY A 771 9.84 18.64 29.40
CA GLY A 771 11.11 17.98 29.74
C GLY A 771 12.17 18.14 28.65
N GLN A 772 13.38 17.66 28.90
CA GLN A 772 14.49 17.69 27.94
C GLN A 772 14.60 16.34 27.25
N SER A 773 14.75 16.35 25.92
CA SER A 773 15.01 15.11 25.17
C SER A 773 16.50 14.74 25.12
N THR A 774 17.38 15.71 25.35
CA THR A 774 18.83 15.54 25.41
C THR A 774 19.36 16.12 26.72
N ASN A 775 20.44 15.54 27.23
CA ASN A 775 21.19 16.06 28.37
C ASN A 775 21.58 17.52 28.08
N ASP A 776 21.26 18.42 29.00
CA ASP A 776 21.50 19.87 28.88
C ASP A 776 20.86 20.56 27.65
N GLY A 777 19.91 19.89 26.99
CA GLY A 777 19.20 20.42 25.81
C GLY A 777 18.08 21.42 26.14
N PRO A 778 17.43 21.99 25.12
CA PRO A 778 16.30 22.88 25.34
C PRO A 778 15.12 22.15 25.98
N MET A 779 14.43 22.84 26.90
CA MET A 779 13.16 22.36 27.47
C MET A 779 12.07 22.31 26.39
N LYS A 780 11.46 21.15 26.22
CA LYS A 780 10.28 20.96 25.39
C LYS A 780 9.03 21.11 26.25
N SER A 781 7.98 21.72 25.71
CA SER A 781 6.68 21.84 26.37
C SER A 781 5.93 20.51 26.47
N ASN A 782 6.27 19.53 25.64
CA ASN A 782 5.72 18.18 25.66
C ASN A 782 6.83 17.18 25.32
N LEU A 783 7.42 16.54 26.34
CA LEU A 783 8.43 15.50 26.15
C LEU A 783 7.74 14.17 25.81
N ARG A 784 8.02 13.62 24.63
CA ARG A 784 7.49 12.30 24.26
C ARG A 784 8.22 11.20 25.03
N SER A 785 7.44 10.37 25.71
CA SER A 785 7.93 9.23 26.47
C SER A 785 8.29 8.07 25.54
N HIS A 786 9.39 7.39 25.84
CA HIS A 786 9.79 6.15 25.16
C HIS A 786 9.53 4.90 26.01
N HIS A 787 8.73 5.03 27.07
CA HIS A 787 8.17 3.85 27.73
C HIS A 787 7.27 3.05 26.78
N LEU A 788 6.64 3.72 25.80
CA LEU A 788 5.79 3.07 24.78
C LEU A 788 4.71 2.21 25.46
N VAL A 789 4.00 2.86 26.38
CA VAL A 789 3.19 2.19 27.42
C VAL A 789 2.04 1.42 26.79
N GLY A 790 1.82 0.20 27.23
CA GLY A 790 0.68 -0.61 26.80
C GLY A 790 0.14 -1.49 27.92
N GLY A 791 -0.69 -2.47 27.58
CA GLY A 791 -1.32 -3.35 28.56
C GLY A 791 -0.40 -4.41 29.20
N ASN A 792 0.89 -4.46 28.87
CA ASN A 792 1.80 -5.49 29.38
C ASN A 792 2.62 -4.98 30.57
N TYR A 793 1.97 -4.87 31.73
CA TYR A 793 2.59 -4.53 33.02
C TYR A 793 3.53 -5.62 33.55
N PHE A 794 3.44 -6.85 33.01
CA PHE A 794 4.10 -8.01 33.57
C PHE A 794 5.61 -7.99 33.31
N PHE A 795 6.03 -7.90 32.03
CA PHE A 795 7.47 -7.82 31.73
C PHE A 795 8.04 -6.45 32.00
N THR A 796 7.29 -5.38 31.76
CA THR A 796 7.76 -4.03 32.11
C THR A 796 7.97 -3.90 33.61
N GLY A 797 7.10 -4.50 34.43
CA GLY A 797 7.22 -4.45 35.88
C GLY A 797 8.28 -5.34 36.52
N MET A 798 8.81 -6.32 35.80
CA MET A 798 10.03 -7.03 36.23
C MET A 798 11.26 -6.12 36.15
N ARG A 799 11.23 -5.17 35.22
CA ARG A 799 12.35 -4.30 34.87
C ARG A 799 12.27 -2.98 35.61
N ASN A 800 11.11 -2.32 35.51
CA ASN A 800 10.90 -0.96 35.96
C ASN A 800 9.53 -0.77 36.64
N ALA A 801 9.56 -0.30 37.90
CA ALA A 801 8.37 -0.09 38.70
C ALA A 801 7.48 1.07 38.21
N GLU A 802 8.09 2.14 37.68
CA GLU A 802 7.38 3.26 37.08
C GLU A 802 6.64 2.81 35.81
N HIS A 803 7.31 2.08 34.93
CA HIS A 803 6.66 1.55 33.73
C HIS A 803 5.54 0.54 34.07
N LYS A 804 5.71 -0.29 35.13
CA LYS A 804 4.61 -1.13 35.66
C LYS A 804 3.40 -0.27 36.02
N LYS A 805 3.64 0.81 36.77
CA LYS A 805 2.59 1.73 37.24
C LYS A 805 1.86 2.36 36.05
N MET A 806 2.59 2.92 35.08
CA MET A 806 2.00 3.51 33.88
C MET A 806 1.17 2.48 33.09
N SER A 807 1.67 1.24 32.94
CA SER A 807 0.96 0.17 32.24
C SER A 807 -0.35 -0.22 32.94
N ILE A 808 -0.40 -0.16 34.28
CA ILE A 808 -1.61 -0.40 35.07
C ILE A 808 -2.56 0.80 34.98
N ASP A 809 -2.03 2.02 35.06
CA ASP A 809 -2.83 3.24 35.04
C ASP A 809 -3.56 3.43 33.71
N ILE A 810 -2.88 3.23 32.58
CA ILE A 810 -3.51 3.31 31.25
C ILE A 810 -4.62 2.26 31.09
N LEU A 811 -4.46 1.07 31.67
CA LEU A 811 -5.50 0.04 31.66
C LEU A 811 -6.71 0.42 32.52
N LYS A 812 -6.47 1.08 33.66
CA LYS A 812 -7.54 1.55 34.55
C LYS A 812 -8.34 2.70 33.93
N THR A 813 -7.70 3.59 33.17
CA THR A 813 -8.40 4.70 32.50
C THR A 813 -9.15 4.25 31.25
N ALA A 814 -8.79 3.12 30.64
CA ALA A 814 -9.42 2.65 29.41
C ALA A 814 -10.93 2.32 29.54
N LEU A 815 -11.35 1.79 30.70
CA LEU A 815 -12.73 1.35 30.93
C LEU A 815 -13.38 2.10 32.10
N SER A 816 -14.68 2.36 32.01
CA SER A 816 -15.51 2.73 33.15
C SER A 816 -16.51 1.62 33.50
N LEU A 817 -16.97 1.59 34.76
CA LEU A 817 -17.94 0.62 35.26
C LEU A 817 -19.05 1.34 36.02
N GLU A 818 -20.29 1.12 35.62
CA GLU A 818 -21.48 1.47 36.37
C GLU A 818 -22.27 0.21 36.72
N VAL A 819 -22.95 0.22 37.87
CA VAL A 819 -23.74 -0.92 38.33
C VAL A 819 -25.10 -0.42 38.76
N GLU A 820 -26.14 -1.08 38.26
CA GLU A 820 -27.52 -0.86 38.66
C GLU A 820 -28.21 -2.20 38.92
N LYS A 821 -29.34 -2.15 39.64
CA LYS A 821 -30.17 -3.31 39.91
C LYS A 821 -31.63 -2.96 39.64
N GLN A 822 -32.32 -3.82 38.90
CA GLN A 822 -33.75 -3.75 38.67
C GLN A 822 -34.38 -5.11 39.00
N GLY A 823 -35.24 -5.16 40.02
CA GLY A 823 -35.73 -6.44 40.54
C GLY A 823 -34.56 -7.32 41.00
N ASN A 824 -34.47 -8.57 40.55
CA ASN A 824 -33.34 -9.47 40.82
C ASN A 824 -32.22 -9.39 39.77
N LEU A 825 -32.33 -8.54 38.74
CA LEU A 825 -31.31 -8.39 37.71
C LEU A 825 -30.33 -7.28 38.10
N LEU A 826 -29.04 -7.64 38.16
CA LEU A 826 -27.93 -6.73 38.31
C LEU A 826 -27.31 -6.48 36.93
N THR A 827 -27.27 -5.22 36.49
CA THR A 827 -26.63 -4.83 35.23
C THR A 827 -25.32 -4.13 35.54
N ALA A 828 -24.21 -4.71 35.07
CA ALA A 828 -22.93 -4.02 34.99
C ALA A 828 -22.82 -3.37 33.60
N ARG A 829 -22.72 -2.04 33.55
CA ARG A 829 -22.46 -1.28 32.32
C ARG A 829 -20.98 -0.96 32.24
N ILE A 830 -20.30 -1.50 31.24
CA ILE A 830 -18.87 -1.29 31.02
C ILE A 830 -18.69 -0.48 29.75
N THR A 831 -18.08 0.69 29.84
CA THR A 831 -17.83 1.56 28.68
C THR A 831 -16.34 1.63 28.38
N ASN A 832 -15.96 1.48 27.11
CA ASN A 832 -14.61 1.78 26.64
C ASN A 832 -14.51 3.28 26.36
N VAL A 833 -13.94 4.01 27.31
CA VAL A 833 -14.00 5.48 27.37
C VAL A 833 -12.71 6.15 26.92
N ASN A 834 -11.56 5.51 27.09
CA ASN A 834 -10.26 6.13 26.87
C ASN A 834 -9.28 5.23 26.09
N SER A 835 -9.79 4.33 25.27
CA SER A 835 -9.00 3.55 24.31
C SER A 835 -9.44 3.84 22.88
N GLY A 836 -8.48 4.19 22.03
CA GLY A 836 -8.68 4.38 20.60
C GLY A 836 -8.97 3.10 19.82
N HIS A 837 -8.96 1.93 20.44
CA HIS A 837 -9.20 0.64 19.76
C HIS A 837 -10.11 -0.25 20.62
N ASP A 838 -10.43 -1.46 20.14
CA ASP A 838 -11.26 -2.39 20.91
C ASP A 838 -10.53 -2.83 22.19
N MET A 839 -11.27 -3.07 23.27
CA MET A 839 -10.74 -3.49 24.57
C MET A 839 -11.18 -4.93 24.92
N PRO A 840 -10.23 -5.85 25.23
CA PRO A 840 -8.79 -5.66 25.13
C PRO A 840 -8.27 -5.63 23.68
N GLY A 841 -7.26 -4.79 23.45
CA GLY A 841 -6.51 -4.74 22.18
C GLY A 841 -5.50 -5.88 22.07
N GLY A 842 -5.09 -6.20 20.85
CA GLY A 842 -4.14 -7.28 20.55
C GLY A 842 -4.63 -8.69 20.88
N ALA A 843 -3.75 -9.69 20.73
CA ALA A 843 -4.10 -11.09 20.90
C ALA A 843 -3.89 -11.60 22.35
N ARG A 844 -4.76 -12.51 22.79
CA ARG A 844 -4.60 -13.37 23.98
C ARG A 844 -4.62 -12.67 25.36
N ARG A 845 -5.07 -11.42 25.43
CA ARG A 845 -5.38 -10.74 26.70
C ARG A 845 -6.71 -11.22 27.28
N GLN A 846 -6.82 -11.17 28.61
CA GLN A 846 -8.01 -11.60 29.32
C GLN A 846 -8.60 -10.44 30.09
N VAL A 847 -9.81 -10.01 29.71
CA VAL A 847 -10.64 -9.08 30.51
C VAL A 847 -11.94 -9.80 30.85
N TRP A 848 -12.39 -9.72 32.10
CA TRP A 848 -13.66 -10.31 32.52
C TRP A 848 -14.30 -9.55 33.67
N VAL A 849 -15.59 -9.82 33.89
CA VAL A 849 -16.36 -9.27 35.01
C VAL A 849 -16.46 -10.28 36.14
N GLU A 850 -16.15 -9.82 37.36
CA GLU A 850 -16.40 -10.54 38.60
C GLU A 850 -17.54 -9.87 39.39
N VAL A 851 -18.47 -10.67 39.90
CA VAL A 851 -19.58 -10.22 40.75
C VAL A 851 -19.60 -11.08 42.01
N ILE A 852 -19.59 -10.44 43.18
CA ILE A 852 -19.79 -11.09 44.47
C ILE A 852 -20.91 -10.34 45.19
N ALA A 853 -22.01 -11.02 45.51
CA ALA A 853 -23.11 -10.47 46.28
C ALA A 853 -23.19 -11.10 47.67
N THR A 854 -23.27 -10.25 48.69
CA THR A 854 -23.34 -10.61 50.10
C THR A 854 -24.65 -10.09 50.68
N ASP A 855 -25.40 -10.95 51.36
CA ASP A 855 -26.68 -10.62 51.98
C ASP A 855 -26.51 -9.86 53.31
N ALA A 856 -27.63 -9.49 53.94
CA ALA A 856 -27.66 -8.80 55.22
C ALA A 856 -26.98 -9.55 56.38
N ASN A 857 -26.83 -10.88 56.27
CA ASN A 857 -26.18 -11.72 57.28
C ASN A 857 -24.67 -11.84 57.05
N GLY A 858 -24.13 -11.20 56.00
CA GLY A 858 -22.74 -11.36 55.60
C GLY A 858 -22.48 -12.64 54.79
N GLN A 859 -23.52 -13.38 54.39
CA GLN A 859 -23.36 -14.59 53.58
C GLN A 859 -23.21 -14.23 52.10
N LYS A 860 -22.21 -14.80 51.42
CA LYS A 860 -22.08 -14.71 49.97
C LYS A 860 -23.20 -15.52 49.32
N VAL A 861 -24.19 -14.83 48.76
CA VAL A 861 -25.37 -15.44 48.12
C VAL A 861 -25.21 -15.58 46.60
N TYR A 862 -24.28 -14.84 45.99
CA TYR A 862 -23.99 -14.96 44.56
C TYR A 862 -22.51 -14.71 44.27
N THR A 863 -21.94 -15.50 43.36
CA THR A 863 -20.59 -15.29 42.83
C THR A 863 -20.55 -15.62 41.34
N SER A 864 -19.92 -14.77 40.54
CA SER A 864 -19.61 -15.00 39.14
C SER A 864 -18.20 -14.49 38.83
N GLY A 865 -17.44 -15.20 38.00
CA GLY A 865 -16.13 -14.75 37.53
C GLY A 865 -14.99 -14.78 38.55
N VAL A 866 -15.20 -15.37 39.73
CA VAL A 866 -14.17 -15.50 40.78
C VAL A 866 -13.18 -16.59 40.39
N MET A 867 -11.91 -16.22 40.21
CA MET A 867 -10.86 -17.17 39.86
C MET A 867 -10.65 -18.25 40.92
N LYS A 868 -10.36 -19.47 40.46
CA LYS A 868 -9.94 -20.60 41.31
C LYS A 868 -8.60 -21.12 40.79
N ASP A 869 -7.61 -21.24 41.67
CA ASP A 869 -6.26 -21.73 41.36
C ASP A 869 -5.61 -21.03 40.15
N GLY A 870 -5.85 -19.73 39.98
CA GLY A 870 -5.29 -18.95 38.86
C GLY A 870 -6.01 -19.14 37.52
N VAL A 871 -7.17 -19.79 37.50
CA VAL A 871 -7.98 -20.03 36.29
C VAL A 871 -9.29 -19.25 36.35
N ILE A 872 -9.60 -18.55 35.25
CA ILE A 872 -10.87 -17.85 35.09
C ILE A 872 -11.98 -18.87 34.77
N PRO A 873 -13.07 -18.91 35.56
CA PRO A 873 -14.18 -19.84 35.32
C PRO A 873 -14.74 -19.75 33.89
N ASN A 874 -15.28 -20.87 33.39
CA ASN A 874 -15.82 -20.93 32.03
C ASN A 874 -17.09 -20.09 31.84
N ASP A 875 -17.87 -19.93 32.91
CA ASP A 875 -19.11 -19.16 32.98
C ASP A 875 -18.88 -17.65 33.17
N ALA A 876 -17.64 -17.23 33.43
CA ALA A 876 -17.28 -15.81 33.57
C ALA A 876 -17.64 -15.01 32.30
N ARG A 877 -18.11 -13.77 32.49
CA ARG A 877 -18.34 -12.83 31.38
C ARG A 877 -17.00 -12.27 30.90
N LYS A 878 -16.45 -12.86 29.83
CA LYS A 878 -15.14 -12.52 29.25
C LYS A 878 -15.31 -11.66 27.99
N PHE A 879 -14.47 -10.64 27.83
CA PHE A 879 -14.35 -9.85 26.61
C PHE A 879 -13.15 -10.36 25.81
N VAL A 880 -13.42 -11.13 24.73
CA VAL A 880 -12.39 -11.86 23.98
C VAL A 880 -12.69 -11.92 22.49
N LYS A 881 -11.64 -11.96 21.67
CA LYS A 881 -11.70 -12.33 20.25
C LYS A 881 -11.15 -13.75 20.08
N VAL A 882 -11.94 -14.63 19.48
CA VAL A 882 -11.60 -16.01 19.18
C VAL A 882 -11.72 -16.23 17.68
N GLY A 883 -10.57 -16.40 17.05
CA GLY A 883 -10.46 -16.85 15.67
C GLY A 883 -10.62 -18.36 15.56
N VAL A 884 -11.21 -18.82 14.45
CA VAL A 884 -11.33 -20.25 14.14
C VAL A 884 -10.68 -20.60 12.80
N ASP A 885 -10.26 -21.85 12.68
CA ASP A 885 -9.75 -22.42 11.43
C ASP A 885 -10.89 -22.79 10.47
N LYS A 886 -10.53 -23.39 9.33
CA LYS A 886 -11.48 -23.87 8.31
C LYS A 886 -12.51 -24.89 8.83
N ASP A 887 -12.19 -25.62 9.90
CA ASP A 887 -13.05 -26.63 10.50
C ASP A 887 -13.89 -26.07 11.66
N GLY A 888 -13.82 -24.75 11.89
CA GLY A 888 -14.51 -24.06 12.97
C GLY A 888 -13.89 -24.25 14.35
N LYS A 889 -12.66 -24.80 14.44
CA LYS A 889 -11.97 -25.00 15.72
C LYS A 889 -11.17 -23.75 16.11
N PRO A 890 -11.14 -23.36 17.39
CA PRO A 890 -10.30 -22.25 17.84
C PRO A 890 -8.83 -22.45 17.47
N VAL A 891 -8.23 -21.45 16.83
CA VAL A 891 -6.84 -21.54 16.32
C VAL A 891 -5.79 -21.65 17.43
N GLY A 892 -6.10 -21.17 18.63
CA GLY A 892 -5.21 -21.23 19.78
C GLY A 892 -3.82 -20.63 19.51
N LEU A 893 -2.77 -21.44 19.66
CA LEU A 893 -1.40 -21.01 19.37
C LEU A 893 -1.12 -20.82 17.89
N ARG A 894 -1.89 -21.44 16.98
CA ARG A 894 -1.69 -21.35 15.53
C ARG A 894 -2.51 -20.22 14.93
N PHE A 895 -2.35 -19.01 15.45
CA PHE A 895 -3.20 -17.87 15.09
C PHE A 895 -3.15 -17.53 13.59
N TRP A 896 -2.07 -17.89 12.90
CA TRP A 896 -1.93 -17.80 11.45
C TRP A 896 -2.81 -18.76 10.65
N ARG A 897 -3.60 -19.62 11.31
CA ARG A 897 -4.61 -20.50 10.71
C ARG A 897 -6.01 -19.91 10.75
N TYR A 898 -6.12 -18.64 11.14
CA TYR A 898 -7.36 -17.90 11.27
C TYR A 898 -8.04 -17.68 9.91
N VAL A 899 -9.24 -18.23 9.76
CA VAL A 899 -10.04 -18.10 8.53
C VAL A 899 -11.24 -17.17 8.76
N LYS A 900 -11.78 -17.12 9.97
CA LYS A 900 -12.92 -16.28 10.35
C LYS A 900 -13.03 -16.10 11.87
N ILE A 901 -13.80 -15.10 12.30
CA ILE A 901 -14.15 -14.90 13.70
C ILE A 901 -15.18 -15.94 14.11
N GLY A 902 -14.85 -16.75 15.12
CA GLY A 902 -15.82 -17.62 15.79
C GLY A 902 -16.60 -16.88 16.87
N LYS A 903 -15.93 -16.00 17.62
CA LYS A 903 -16.54 -15.18 18.68
C LYS A 903 -15.77 -13.89 18.86
N ASP A 904 -16.45 -12.76 18.97
CA ASP A 904 -15.85 -11.49 19.38
C ASP A 904 -16.78 -10.81 20.40
N THR A 905 -16.34 -10.73 21.64
CA THR A 905 -17.05 -10.07 22.74
C THR A 905 -16.28 -8.88 23.28
N ARG A 906 -15.23 -8.40 22.60
CA ARG A 906 -14.50 -7.19 23.00
C ARG A 906 -15.44 -5.97 23.04
N ILE A 907 -15.04 -4.94 23.77
CA ILE A 907 -15.78 -3.68 23.88
C ILE A 907 -15.17 -2.70 22.88
N LYS A 908 -15.93 -2.30 21.86
CA LYS A 908 -15.42 -1.38 20.84
C LYS A 908 -15.10 -0.02 21.43
N SER A 909 -14.20 0.73 20.78
CA SER A 909 -13.91 2.12 21.20
C SER A 909 -15.20 2.95 21.24
N GLY A 910 -15.47 3.58 22.39
CA GLY A 910 -16.70 4.36 22.65
C GLY A 910 -17.96 3.53 22.93
N GLU A 911 -17.91 2.20 22.89
CA GLU A 911 -19.07 1.32 23.17
C GLU A 911 -19.29 1.13 24.67
N THR A 912 -20.57 1.08 25.07
CA THR A 912 -21.03 0.57 26.36
C THR A 912 -21.63 -0.83 26.20
N ARG A 913 -21.11 -1.82 26.94
CA ARG A 913 -21.71 -3.17 27.05
C ARG A 913 -22.41 -3.37 28.38
N ASN A 914 -23.61 -3.94 28.32
CA ASN A 914 -24.41 -4.30 29.49
C ASN A 914 -24.30 -5.80 29.76
N GLU A 915 -23.65 -6.16 30.86
CA GLU A 915 -23.56 -7.54 31.35
C GLU A 915 -24.58 -7.73 32.48
N VAL A 916 -25.53 -8.64 32.27
CA VAL A 916 -26.64 -8.89 33.20
C VAL A 916 -26.40 -10.16 34.01
N PHE A 917 -26.59 -10.06 35.32
CA PHE A 917 -26.46 -11.13 36.30
C PHE A 917 -27.78 -11.27 37.08
N GLU A 918 -28.28 -12.50 37.21
CA GLU A 918 -29.49 -12.76 37.99
C GLU A 918 -29.11 -13.12 39.43
N LEU A 919 -29.48 -12.25 40.36
CA LEU A 919 -29.28 -12.45 41.80
C LEU A 919 -30.36 -13.40 42.36
N PRO A 920 -30.07 -14.16 43.44
CA PRO A 920 -31.04 -15.06 44.07
C PRO A 920 -32.28 -14.30 44.57
N LYS A 921 -33.47 -14.85 44.32
CA LYS A 921 -34.75 -14.25 44.72
C LYS A 921 -34.98 -14.28 46.23
N ASP A 922 -34.35 -15.22 46.92
CA ASP A 922 -34.41 -15.48 48.35
C ASP A 922 -33.33 -14.74 49.16
N ALA A 923 -32.47 -13.95 48.49
CA ALA A 923 -31.43 -13.16 49.14
C ALA A 923 -32.02 -12.20 50.18
N LYS A 924 -31.38 -12.14 51.36
CA LYS A 924 -31.80 -11.25 52.46
C LYS A 924 -31.23 -9.85 52.25
N TYR A 925 -32.12 -8.86 52.17
CA TYR A 925 -31.74 -7.46 51.97
C TYR A 925 -31.41 -6.76 53.29
N PRO A 926 -30.54 -5.74 53.28
CA PRO A 926 -29.84 -5.20 52.11
C PRO A 926 -28.77 -6.14 51.55
N ILE A 927 -28.60 -6.15 50.23
CA ILE A 927 -27.56 -6.94 49.55
C ILE A 927 -26.43 -6.00 49.11
N THR A 928 -25.20 -6.29 49.53
CA THR A 928 -24.01 -5.59 49.08
C THR A 928 -23.38 -6.35 47.92
N VAL A 929 -23.25 -5.70 46.78
CA VAL A 929 -22.69 -6.30 45.57
C VAL A 929 -21.38 -5.60 45.23
N SER A 930 -20.30 -6.38 45.19
CA SER A 930 -19.00 -5.97 44.65
C SER A 930 -18.90 -6.44 43.21
N THR A 931 -18.85 -5.51 42.26
CA THR A 931 -18.62 -5.78 40.84
C THR A 931 -17.27 -5.24 40.43
N ARG A 932 -16.48 -6.04 39.72
CA ARG A 932 -15.13 -5.70 39.28
C ARG A 932 -14.92 -6.04 37.82
N VAL A 933 -14.16 -5.20 37.12
CA VAL A 933 -13.57 -5.54 35.82
C VAL A 933 -12.10 -5.87 36.06
N LEU A 934 -11.70 -7.08 35.69
CA LEU A 934 -10.37 -7.63 35.96
C LEU A 934 -9.61 -7.87 34.65
N TYR A 935 -8.30 -7.75 34.70
CA TYR A 935 -7.39 -7.95 33.59
C TYR A 935 -6.24 -8.89 33.96
N GLN A 936 -5.87 -9.78 33.04
CA GLN A 936 -4.67 -10.60 33.14
C GLN A 936 -4.00 -10.71 31.76
N VAL A 937 -2.70 -10.44 31.72
CA VAL A 937 -1.93 -10.36 30.46
C VAL A 937 -1.78 -11.71 29.75
N PHE A 938 -1.64 -12.80 30.50
CA PHE A 938 -1.49 -14.17 30.00
C PHE A 938 -2.25 -15.16 30.88
N ALA A 939 -2.83 -16.19 30.27
CA ALA A 939 -3.51 -17.26 30.99
C ALA A 939 -2.52 -18.22 31.64
N LYS A 940 -2.83 -18.72 32.83
CA LYS A 940 -2.01 -19.71 33.57
C LYS A 940 -1.60 -20.91 32.70
N ALA A 941 -2.52 -21.46 31.92
CA ALA A 941 -2.23 -22.60 31.03
C ALA A 941 -1.19 -22.29 29.94
N LEU A 942 -1.07 -21.03 29.50
CA LEU A 942 0.01 -20.61 28.62
C LEU A 942 1.31 -20.42 29.41
N THR A 943 1.24 -19.76 30.57
CA THR A 943 2.39 -19.58 31.47
C THR A 943 3.07 -20.90 31.80
N GLU A 944 2.30 -21.95 32.14
CA GLU A 944 2.84 -23.28 32.45
C GLU A 944 3.56 -23.91 31.26
N LYS A 945 3.01 -23.77 30.04
CA LYS A 945 3.67 -24.28 28.82
C LYS A 945 4.99 -23.57 28.55
N VAL A 946 5.02 -22.25 28.71
CA VAL A 946 6.24 -21.45 28.51
C VAL A 946 7.26 -21.77 29.60
N ARG A 947 6.84 -21.90 30.86
CA ARG A 947 7.71 -22.29 31.98
C ARG A 947 8.31 -23.68 31.78
N ASN A 948 7.54 -24.63 31.24
CA ASN A 948 8.06 -25.96 30.92
C ASN A 948 9.06 -25.94 29.75
N ALA A 949 8.88 -25.03 28.79
CA ALA A 949 9.82 -24.86 27.68
C ALA A 949 11.11 -24.15 28.13
N TYR A 950 11.03 -23.27 29.13
CA TYR A 950 12.14 -22.48 29.64
C TYR A 950 12.21 -22.52 31.18
N PRO A 951 12.49 -23.70 31.79
CA PRO A 951 12.48 -23.86 33.24
C PRO A 951 13.51 -22.96 33.95
N GLN A 952 14.64 -22.68 33.30
CA GLN A 952 15.70 -21.83 33.82
C GLN A 952 15.31 -20.36 34.00
N GLU A 953 14.28 -19.87 33.30
CA GLU A 953 13.85 -18.46 33.31
C GLU A 953 13.04 -18.11 34.57
N ASN A 954 12.65 -19.11 35.40
CA ASN A 954 11.91 -18.94 36.65
C ASN A 954 10.67 -18.02 36.52
N ILE A 955 9.91 -18.21 35.43
CA ILE A 955 8.80 -17.34 35.04
C ILE A 955 7.70 -17.33 36.12
N PRO A 956 7.40 -16.17 36.75
CA PRO A 956 6.36 -16.08 37.77
C PRO A 956 4.95 -16.14 37.16
N ASP A 957 3.93 -16.29 37.99
CA ASP A 957 2.54 -16.18 37.54
C ASP A 957 2.16 -14.71 37.31
N PRO A 958 1.46 -14.36 36.21
CA PRO A 958 0.97 -13.01 36.00
C PRO A 958 -0.10 -12.63 37.03
N GLU A 959 0.14 -11.51 37.73
CA GLU A 959 -0.81 -10.91 38.68
C GLU A 959 -2.16 -10.60 38.00
N VAL A 960 -3.25 -10.52 38.76
CA VAL A 960 -4.54 -10.03 38.24
C VAL A 960 -4.67 -8.56 38.60
N ILE A 961 -4.97 -7.73 37.60
CA ILE A 961 -5.14 -6.28 37.79
C ILE A 961 -6.63 -5.96 37.86
N GLU A 962 -7.02 -5.26 38.93
CA GLU A 962 -8.35 -4.67 39.05
C GLU A 962 -8.39 -3.36 38.26
N LEU A 963 -9.13 -3.35 37.14
CA LEU A 963 -9.28 -2.17 36.30
C LEU A 963 -10.29 -1.19 36.89
N GLN A 964 -11.46 -1.73 37.25
CA GLN A 964 -12.58 -0.97 37.78
C GLN A 964 -13.27 -1.76 38.88
N LYS A 965 -13.82 -1.05 39.88
CA LYS A 965 -14.57 -1.65 40.98
C LYS A 965 -15.70 -0.74 41.44
N VAL A 966 -16.88 -1.33 41.59
CA VAL A 966 -18.04 -0.69 42.18
C VAL A 966 -18.59 -1.58 43.28
N VAL A 967 -18.75 -1.04 44.48
CA VAL A 967 -19.44 -1.69 45.59
C VAL A 967 -20.70 -0.90 45.88
N LYS A 968 -21.87 -1.52 45.71
CA LYS A 968 -23.17 -0.91 45.98
C LYS A 968 -24.00 -1.79 46.90
N THR A 969 -24.68 -1.16 47.84
CA THR A 969 -25.67 -1.80 48.70
C THR A 969 -27.05 -1.47 48.18
N PHE A 970 -27.83 -2.50 47.87
CA PHE A 970 -29.20 -2.36 47.38
C PHE A 970 -30.16 -2.73 48.50
N ALA A 971 -31.15 -1.88 48.75
CA ALA A 971 -32.27 -2.20 49.63
C ALA A 971 -33.28 -3.11 48.91
N SER A 972 -34.20 -3.70 49.69
CA SER A 972 -35.36 -4.39 49.14
C SER A 972 -36.23 -3.37 48.42
N TYR A 973 -36.26 -3.41 47.09
CA TYR A 973 -37.22 -2.69 46.26
C TYR A 973 -38.02 -3.69 45.46
#